data_AF-A0A955BBC4-F1
#
_entry.id   AF-A0A955BBC4-F1
#
_cell.length_a   1.000
_cell.length_b   1.000
_cell.length_c   1.000
_cell.angle_alpha   90.00
_cell.angle_beta   90.00
_cell.angle_gamma   90.00
#
_symmetry.space_group_name_H-M   'P 1'
#
loop_
_entity.id
_entity.type
_entity.pdbx_description
1 polymer ?
#
loop_
_entity_poly.entity_id
_entity_poly.type
_entity_poly.pdbx_seq_one_letter_code
_entity_poly.pdbx_strand_id
1 'polypeptide(L)'
;MFKLRPYLSALAFGLAYFLAAEVGHALSFQQASIATFWPPSGIFVGVLFFVPPRRWPWFIAAAIAANLVSDIGWHQKPPLVSLGFTLANSVEAVVGAYLLQRFREPHFTLRSRRHVLLGMPLAALAAACGATIGAAIVCFWQPTANYFPTWAVWWSSDVMGMLLVGPLVVAALRQQWDNLRLLSWPRRFELVAMLASTALLSHIVFSDVHPVFGFTFAVIPILLWPALRFCAKSVSLAIVVIALVAIWNTLHGRGPIAQAGLPVAQQVFALQFLLSVAAVPFLVLAAGMHELQAAADDLETRIAERTRQLAEADQRKDHFLAVLAHELRNPLAPISNALAVWPALQDNPAEQERLRGMMQSQLGHVLALVDELLDVNRISRGKVELRRQPIDLVQLLRDAVDCIRPMANKANQSLDADLPDKRWIVEGDPVRLKQVFDNLLHNASKYAGDNARIRLTATASNGLATVHVQDNGPGIPAEYLQRIFEPFTQVDQSLERAHGGLGIGLTLVRSLIESHGGTVSATSDGPNLGSDFAVTLPLTRVEPLAASSSSSTSKPQHAHDTEVAHADDTLRIDPPAGLHPAPAVASEPSVWEVPPRRVLVVDDVRASARTLAMVLKRMGHEVETRNDGSSAIEAALDYRPDVIFLDIAMPGMSGYEVARQLRSDAAIPDDLLLVALTGYGQEEDRRQALAAGFDVHMVKPVDVHILAQFFRNPPAASRPPLPADA
;
A
#
# COMPACT_ATOMS: atom_id res chain seq x y z
N MET A 1 -29.99 8.25 24.41
CA MET A 1 -30.93 8.78 25.42
C MET A 1 -32.10 9.60 24.84
N PHE A 2 -31.98 10.24 23.66
CA PHE A 2 -33.03 11.13 23.09
C PHE A 2 -34.07 10.46 22.16
N LYS A 3 -34.17 9.12 22.16
CA LYS A 3 -35.21 8.36 21.45
C LYS A 3 -36.48 8.12 22.29
N LEU A 4 -36.47 8.43 23.59
CA LEU A 4 -37.68 8.43 24.41
C LEU A 4 -38.56 9.64 24.06
N ARG A 5 -39.86 9.52 24.31
CA ARG A 5 -40.80 10.64 24.17
C ARG A 5 -40.28 11.83 25.00
N PRO A 6 -40.30 13.07 24.46
CA PRO A 6 -39.54 14.22 24.99
C PRO A 6 -39.84 14.56 26.46
N TYR A 7 -41.04 14.23 26.94
CA TYR A 7 -41.44 14.43 28.32
C TYR A 7 -40.75 13.48 29.31
N LEU A 8 -40.41 12.24 28.93
CA LEU A 8 -39.67 11.31 29.81
C LEU A 8 -38.22 11.75 30.00
N SER A 9 -37.59 12.27 28.94
CA SER A 9 -36.24 12.85 29.06
C SER A 9 -36.22 14.13 29.91
N ALA A 10 -37.27 14.96 29.81
CA ALA A 10 -37.40 16.15 30.63
C ALA A 10 -37.64 15.80 32.11
N LEU A 11 -38.43 14.75 32.40
CA LEU A 11 -38.64 14.26 33.77
C LEU A 11 -37.35 13.71 34.40
N ALA A 12 -36.60 12.89 33.66
CA ALA A 12 -35.31 12.37 34.13
C ALA A 12 -34.30 13.50 34.37
N PHE A 13 -34.29 14.52 33.51
CA PHE A 13 -33.53 15.74 33.74
C PHE A 13 -33.98 16.48 35.00
N GLY A 14 -35.28 16.69 35.19
CA GLY A 14 -35.83 17.37 36.38
C GLY A 14 -35.43 16.69 37.68
N LEU A 15 -35.46 15.35 37.73
CA LEU A 15 -34.98 14.58 38.87
C LEU A 15 -33.47 14.76 39.10
N ALA A 16 -32.65 14.67 38.05
CA ALA A 16 -31.21 14.88 38.17
C ALA A 16 -30.86 16.31 38.61
N TYR A 17 -31.59 17.30 38.08
CA TYR A 17 -31.47 18.71 38.45
C TYR A 17 -31.84 18.92 39.93
N PHE A 18 -32.96 18.35 40.38
CA PHE A 18 -33.39 18.38 41.78
C PHE A 18 -32.32 17.81 42.71
N LEU A 19 -31.85 16.59 42.46
CA LEU A 19 -30.82 15.95 43.30
C LEU A 19 -29.51 16.76 43.33
N ALA A 20 -29.14 17.38 42.21
CA ALA A 20 -27.98 18.26 42.17
C ALA A 20 -28.19 19.56 42.97
N ALA A 21 -29.39 20.13 42.94
CA ALA A 21 -29.72 21.32 43.74
C ALA A 21 -29.59 21.01 45.24
N GLU A 22 -30.05 19.84 45.68
CA GLU A 22 -29.90 19.37 47.07
C GLU A 22 -28.43 19.22 47.49
N VAL A 23 -27.59 18.67 46.61
CA VAL A 23 -26.15 18.60 46.85
C VAL A 23 -25.54 20.01 46.94
N GLY A 24 -25.96 20.94 46.08
CA GLY A 24 -25.54 22.33 46.13
C GLY A 24 -25.93 23.01 47.46
N HIS A 25 -27.15 22.79 47.92
CA HIS A 25 -27.63 23.30 49.21
C HIS A 25 -26.91 22.68 50.41
N ALA A 26 -26.67 21.37 50.40
CA ALA A 26 -25.90 20.68 51.45
C ALA A 26 -24.45 21.19 51.55
N LEU A 27 -23.89 21.69 50.44
CA LEU A 27 -22.54 22.23 50.34
C LEU A 27 -22.48 23.77 50.40
N SER A 28 -23.56 24.42 50.84
CA SER A 28 -23.63 25.88 51.00
C SER A 28 -23.35 26.32 52.44
N PHE A 29 -22.75 27.50 52.63
CA PHE A 29 -22.52 28.04 53.97
C PHE A 29 -23.82 28.58 54.59
N GLN A 30 -24.31 27.94 55.66
CA GLN A 30 -25.61 28.22 56.28
C GLN A 30 -25.79 29.67 56.77
N GLN A 31 -24.72 30.34 57.21
CA GLN A 31 -24.81 31.71 57.74
C GLN A 31 -24.93 32.79 56.65
N ALA A 32 -24.65 32.48 55.38
CA ALA A 32 -24.62 33.49 54.31
C ALA A 32 -25.54 33.17 53.12
N SER A 33 -26.17 31.98 53.06
CA SER A 33 -26.89 31.49 51.87
C SER A 33 -26.03 31.55 50.59
N ILE A 34 -24.71 31.43 50.76
CA ILE A 34 -23.73 31.48 49.68
C ILE A 34 -23.44 30.03 49.27
N ALA A 35 -23.90 29.65 48.08
CA ALA A 35 -23.45 28.43 47.45
C ALA A 35 -21.95 28.57 47.11
N THR A 36 -21.16 27.54 47.36
CA THR A 36 -19.75 27.50 46.92
C THR A 36 -19.62 26.80 45.57
N PHE A 37 -20.61 25.96 45.25
CA PHE A 37 -20.66 25.07 44.09
C PHE A 37 -22.13 24.84 43.72
N TRP A 38 -22.53 25.17 42.49
CA TRP A 38 -23.90 24.98 42.01
C TRP A 38 -23.97 23.98 40.84
N PRO A 39 -23.96 22.66 41.11
CA PRO A 39 -23.95 21.64 40.06
C PRO A 39 -25.15 21.68 39.07
N PRO A 40 -26.36 22.17 39.42
CA PRO A 40 -27.47 22.26 38.46
C PRO A 40 -27.15 23.05 37.19
N SER A 41 -26.34 24.12 37.26
CA SER A 41 -25.95 24.91 36.10
C SER A 41 -25.20 24.09 35.05
N GLY A 42 -24.25 23.24 35.48
CA GLY A 42 -23.52 22.35 34.60
C GLY A 42 -24.39 21.27 33.97
N ILE A 43 -25.35 20.71 34.73
CA ILE A 43 -26.32 19.75 34.19
C ILE A 43 -27.23 20.41 33.17
N PHE A 44 -27.73 21.61 33.47
CA PHE A 44 -28.72 22.29 32.64
C PHE A 44 -28.13 22.72 31.29
N VAL A 45 -26.99 23.42 31.30
CA VAL A 45 -26.27 23.77 30.07
C VAL A 45 -25.86 22.51 29.31
N GLY A 46 -25.29 21.52 30.01
CA GLY A 46 -24.81 20.27 29.40
C GLY A 46 -25.91 19.48 28.70
N VAL A 47 -27.13 19.45 29.26
CA VAL A 47 -28.30 18.78 28.67
C VAL A 47 -28.87 19.60 27.52
N LEU A 48 -29.12 20.90 27.72
CA LEU A 48 -29.69 21.77 26.68
C LEU A 48 -28.79 21.85 25.45
N PHE A 49 -27.47 21.75 25.63
CA PHE A 49 -26.51 21.69 24.53
C PHE A 49 -26.83 20.58 23.51
N PHE A 50 -27.35 19.42 23.94
CA PHE A 50 -27.73 18.31 23.04
C PHE A 50 -29.21 18.30 22.67
N VAL A 51 -30.04 19.11 23.32
CA VAL A 51 -31.47 19.19 23.05
C VAL A 51 -31.73 20.23 21.96
N PRO A 52 -32.50 19.92 20.91
CA PRO A 52 -32.85 20.92 19.90
C PRO A 52 -33.69 22.04 20.52
N PRO A 53 -33.52 23.32 20.12
CA PRO A 53 -34.20 24.47 20.74
C PRO A 53 -35.72 24.35 20.87
N ARG A 54 -36.38 23.66 19.91
CA ARG A 54 -37.83 23.38 19.95
C ARG A 54 -38.29 22.61 21.19
N ARG A 55 -37.39 21.89 21.86
CA ARG A 55 -37.69 21.07 23.04
C ARG A 55 -37.25 21.73 24.35
N TRP A 56 -36.51 22.84 24.32
CA TRP A 56 -36.04 23.55 25.52
C TRP A 56 -37.16 23.90 26.51
N PRO A 57 -38.39 24.29 26.09
CA PRO A 57 -39.47 24.61 27.04
C PRO A 57 -39.81 23.47 28.01
N TRP A 58 -39.70 22.20 27.58
CA TRP A 58 -39.97 21.05 28.45
C TRP A 58 -38.93 20.89 29.56
N PHE A 59 -37.67 21.17 29.26
CA PHE A 59 -36.57 21.09 30.22
C PHE A 59 -36.60 22.29 31.18
N ILE A 60 -36.94 23.48 30.68
CA ILE A 60 -37.17 24.67 31.51
C ILE A 60 -38.32 24.42 32.48
N ALA A 61 -39.45 23.90 32.01
CA ALA A 61 -40.58 23.54 32.89
C ALA A 61 -40.20 22.51 33.96
N ALA A 62 -39.40 21.50 33.60
CA ALA A 62 -38.89 20.51 34.54
C ALA A 62 -37.95 21.11 35.59
N ALA A 63 -37.05 22.04 35.21
CA ALA A 63 -36.18 22.76 36.15
C ALA A 63 -36.98 23.67 37.10
N ILE A 64 -37.99 24.37 36.58
CA ILE A 64 -38.90 25.20 37.40
C ILE A 64 -39.61 24.33 38.44
N ALA A 65 -40.18 23.20 38.00
CA ALA A 65 -40.86 22.27 38.92
C ALA A 65 -39.91 21.70 39.98
N ALA A 66 -38.70 21.30 39.59
CA ALA A 66 -37.68 20.77 40.51
C ALA A 66 -37.31 21.78 41.61
N ASN A 67 -37.00 23.02 41.24
CA ASN A 67 -36.66 24.06 42.20
C ASN A 67 -37.85 24.51 43.03
N LEU A 68 -39.07 24.60 42.48
CA LEU A 68 -40.25 24.90 43.30
C LEU A 68 -40.42 23.87 44.41
N VAL A 69 -40.23 22.58 44.11
CA VAL A 69 -40.32 21.51 45.11
C VAL A 69 -39.24 21.64 46.18
N SER A 70 -37.99 21.89 45.77
CA SER A 70 -36.86 22.07 46.71
C SER A 70 -37.03 23.32 47.58
N ASP A 71 -37.30 24.48 46.97
CA ASP A 71 -37.36 25.77 47.64
C ASP A 71 -38.61 25.98 48.49
N ILE A 72 -39.78 25.52 48.04
CA ILE A 72 -41.05 25.66 48.78
C ILE A 72 -41.16 24.58 49.84
N GLY A 73 -40.74 23.35 49.54
CA GLY A 73 -40.84 22.22 50.45
C GLY A 73 -39.83 22.26 51.58
N TRP A 74 -38.54 22.38 51.26
CA TRP A 74 -37.46 22.15 52.22
C TRP A 74 -36.75 23.42 52.69
N HIS A 75 -36.76 24.48 51.87
CA HIS A 75 -36.05 25.73 52.19
C HIS A 75 -36.97 26.93 52.50
N GLN A 76 -38.29 26.72 52.49
CA GLN A 76 -39.33 27.69 52.87
C GLN A 76 -39.20 29.08 52.21
N LYS A 77 -38.71 29.16 50.96
CA LYS A 77 -38.61 30.43 50.22
C LYS A 77 -39.98 30.84 49.66
N PRO A 78 -40.28 32.15 49.54
CA PRO A 78 -41.51 32.60 48.90
C PRO A 78 -41.62 32.08 47.46
N PRO A 79 -42.80 31.59 47.01
CA PRO A 79 -42.97 31.00 45.67
C PRO A 79 -42.54 31.93 44.53
N LEU A 80 -42.80 33.24 44.68
CA LEU A 80 -42.43 34.25 43.68
C LEU A 80 -40.90 34.43 43.56
N VAL A 81 -40.18 34.33 44.68
CA VAL A 81 -38.71 34.45 44.72
C VAL A 81 -38.06 33.21 44.13
N SER A 82 -38.55 32.01 44.45
CA SER A 82 -38.10 30.74 43.85
C SER A 82 -38.35 30.70 42.33
N LEU A 83 -39.51 31.18 41.89
CA LEU A 83 -39.80 31.34 40.46
C LEU A 83 -38.81 32.32 39.80
N GLY A 84 -38.47 33.42 40.47
CA GLY A 84 -37.43 34.34 39.99
C GLY A 84 -36.07 33.64 39.81
N PHE A 85 -35.61 32.89 40.80
CA PHE A 85 -34.32 32.18 40.74
C PHE A 85 -34.28 31.10 39.64
N THR A 86 -35.36 30.34 39.47
CA THR A 86 -35.46 29.37 38.37
C THR A 86 -35.40 30.03 37.00
N LEU A 87 -36.04 31.19 36.83
CA LEU A 87 -35.98 31.94 35.58
C LEU A 87 -34.56 32.44 35.32
N ALA A 88 -33.86 32.94 36.34
CA ALA A 88 -32.45 33.34 36.23
C ALA A 88 -31.56 32.18 35.74
N ASN A 89 -31.65 31.02 36.40
CA ASN A 89 -30.90 29.81 36.04
C ASN A 89 -31.29 29.28 34.65
N SER A 90 -32.55 29.47 34.25
CA SER A 90 -33.03 29.08 32.91
C SER A 90 -32.48 29.99 31.82
N VAL A 91 -32.40 31.31 32.06
CA VAL A 91 -31.79 32.27 31.13
C VAL A 91 -30.33 31.92 30.93
N GLU A 92 -29.59 31.68 32.01
CA GLU A 92 -28.20 31.21 31.95
C GLU A 92 -28.06 29.95 31.11
N ALA A 93 -28.87 28.93 31.37
CA ALA A 93 -28.80 27.66 30.66
C ALA A 93 -29.10 27.81 29.16
N VAL A 94 -30.10 28.63 28.82
CA VAL A 94 -30.50 28.95 27.45
C VAL A 94 -29.39 29.72 26.73
N VAL A 95 -28.82 30.75 27.35
CA VAL A 95 -27.71 31.54 26.78
C VAL A 95 -26.48 30.67 26.59
N GLY A 96 -26.09 29.89 27.59
CA GLY A 96 -24.94 28.99 27.51
C GLY A 96 -25.10 27.93 26.43
N ALA A 97 -26.24 27.25 26.38
CA ALA A 97 -26.53 26.26 25.34
C ALA A 97 -26.60 26.90 23.95
N TYR A 98 -27.23 28.08 23.83
CA TYR A 98 -27.31 28.81 22.56
C TYR A 98 -25.93 29.21 22.04
N LEU A 99 -25.08 29.79 22.89
CA LEU A 99 -23.73 30.18 22.51
C LEU A 99 -22.91 28.96 22.08
N LEU A 100 -22.90 27.90 22.88
CA LEU A 100 -22.19 26.65 22.55
C LEU A 100 -22.71 26.03 21.24
N GLN A 101 -24.03 26.07 20.97
CA GLN A 101 -24.60 25.59 19.71
C GLN A 101 -24.31 26.52 18.52
N ARG A 102 -24.29 27.84 18.73
CA ARG A 102 -24.10 28.85 17.66
C ARG A 102 -22.67 28.86 17.12
N PHE A 103 -21.68 28.55 17.96
CA PHE A 103 -20.30 28.41 17.51
C PHE A 103 -20.02 27.11 16.70
N ARG A 104 -21.06 26.34 16.36
CA ARG A 104 -21.24 25.43 15.20
C ARG A 104 -20.02 24.68 14.62
N GLU A 105 -19.04 24.31 15.42
CA GLU A 105 -18.25 23.12 15.12
C GLU A 105 -19.17 21.92 15.47
N PRO A 106 -19.59 21.07 14.52
CA PRO A 106 -20.64 20.07 14.72
C PRO A 106 -20.37 19.07 15.86
N HIS A 107 -19.18 19.10 16.46
CA HIS A 107 -18.82 18.26 17.58
C HIS A 107 -18.05 19.00 18.69
N PHE A 108 -18.69 19.87 19.49
CA PHE A 108 -18.07 20.31 20.75
C PHE A 108 -17.66 19.08 21.57
N THR A 109 -16.36 18.92 21.78
CA THR A 109 -15.76 17.79 22.49
C THR A 109 -14.74 18.29 23.50
N LEU A 110 -14.74 17.71 24.69
CA LEU A 110 -13.67 17.89 25.68
C LEU A 110 -12.31 17.31 25.23
N ARG A 111 -12.28 16.66 24.07
CA ARG A 111 -11.07 16.11 23.44
C ARG A 111 -10.32 17.12 22.60
N SER A 112 -10.89 18.31 22.35
CA SER A 112 -10.22 19.34 21.58
C SER A 112 -9.88 20.55 22.45
N ARG A 113 -8.63 21.00 22.38
CA ARG A 113 -8.16 22.16 23.14
C ARG A 113 -8.91 23.43 22.74
N ARG A 114 -9.24 23.57 21.46
CA ARG A 114 -10.01 24.72 20.94
C ARG A 114 -11.41 24.78 21.56
N HIS A 115 -12.08 23.64 21.66
CA HIS A 115 -13.42 23.56 22.28
C HIS A 115 -13.36 23.86 23.78
N VAL A 116 -12.36 23.36 24.50
CA VAL A 116 -12.20 23.66 25.93
C VAL A 116 -11.91 25.16 26.16
N LEU A 117 -10.97 25.74 25.39
CA LEU A 117 -10.62 27.17 25.48
C LEU A 117 -11.76 28.11 25.08
N LEU A 118 -12.61 27.71 24.14
CA LEU A 118 -13.76 28.52 23.72
C LEU A 118 -14.96 28.32 24.64
N GLY A 119 -15.16 27.11 25.20
CA GLY A 119 -16.29 26.80 26.06
C GLY A 119 -16.25 27.52 27.41
N MET A 120 -15.07 27.69 28.00
CA MET A 120 -14.89 28.34 29.30
C MET A 120 -15.36 29.81 29.35
N PRO A 121 -14.90 30.72 28.46
CA PRO A 121 -15.37 32.11 28.46
C PRO A 121 -16.86 32.21 28.11
N LEU A 122 -17.39 31.31 27.29
CA LEU A 122 -18.82 31.27 26.98
C LEU A 122 -19.67 30.84 28.18
N ALA A 123 -19.19 29.85 28.95
CA ALA A 123 -19.82 29.43 30.21
C ALA A 123 -19.81 30.57 31.24
N ALA A 124 -18.68 31.28 31.37
CA ALA A 124 -18.56 32.45 32.24
C ALA A 124 -19.51 33.59 31.84
N LEU A 125 -19.68 33.83 30.54
CA LEU A 125 -20.64 34.82 30.04
C LEU A 125 -22.09 34.40 30.31
N ALA A 126 -22.42 33.13 30.13
CA ALA A 126 -23.75 32.60 30.41
C ALA A 126 -24.11 32.71 31.90
N ALA A 127 -23.19 32.33 32.79
CA ALA A 127 -23.34 32.48 34.23
C ALA A 127 -23.53 33.95 34.64
N ALA A 128 -22.89 34.89 33.95
CA ALA A 128 -23.06 36.31 34.25
C ALA A 128 -24.50 36.78 34.02
N CYS A 129 -25.21 36.23 33.02
CA CYS A 129 -26.61 36.53 32.77
C CYS A 129 -27.50 36.04 33.93
N GLY A 130 -27.30 34.80 34.39
CA GLY A 130 -28.03 34.23 35.53
C GLY A 130 -27.77 35.00 36.82
N ALA A 131 -26.49 35.22 37.15
CA ALA A 131 -26.08 35.95 38.35
C ALA A 131 -26.61 37.39 38.39
N THR A 132 -26.70 38.08 37.24
CA THR A 132 -27.27 39.44 37.16
C THR A 132 -28.73 39.47 37.59
N ILE A 133 -29.54 38.53 37.07
CA ILE A 133 -30.97 38.43 37.39
C ILE A 133 -31.13 37.95 38.85
N GLY A 134 -30.37 36.92 39.24
CA GLY A 134 -30.39 36.34 40.57
C GLY A 134 -30.04 37.34 41.68
N ALA A 135 -28.95 38.07 41.52
CA ALA A 135 -28.52 39.09 42.48
C ALA A 135 -29.55 40.22 42.61
N ALA A 136 -30.18 40.65 41.51
CA ALA A 136 -31.24 41.65 41.55
C ALA A 136 -32.46 41.16 42.36
N ILE A 137 -32.84 39.89 42.18
CA ILE A 137 -33.95 39.27 42.95
C ILE A 137 -33.58 39.16 44.43
N VAL A 138 -32.35 38.76 44.76
CA VAL A 138 -31.87 38.70 46.14
C VAL A 138 -31.92 40.08 46.80
N CYS A 139 -31.41 41.12 46.14
CA CYS A 139 -31.46 42.49 46.68
C CYS A 139 -32.89 43.04 46.79
N PHE A 140 -33.80 42.62 45.91
CA PHE A 140 -35.21 42.98 46.02
C PHE A 140 -35.89 42.30 47.22
N TRP A 141 -35.61 41.02 47.45
CA TRP A 141 -36.17 40.25 48.55
C TRP A 141 -35.53 40.58 49.91
N GLN A 142 -34.21 40.86 49.90
CA GLN A 142 -33.40 41.22 51.06
C GLN A 142 -32.70 42.57 50.79
N PRO A 143 -33.34 43.71 51.12
CA PRO A 143 -32.79 45.04 50.85
C PRO A 143 -31.44 45.35 51.52
N THR A 144 -31.05 44.57 52.54
CA THR A 144 -29.75 44.67 53.21
C THR A 144 -28.61 43.97 52.45
N ALA A 145 -28.91 43.23 51.39
CA ALA A 145 -27.91 42.53 50.58
C ALA A 145 -27.20 43.49 49.61
N ASN A 146 -25.88 43.37 49.51
CA ASN A 146 -25.09 44.13 48.55
C ASN A 146 -25.06 43.44 47.20
N TYR A 147 -25.48 44.14 46.14
CA TYR A 147 -25.60 43.58 44.80
C TYR A 147 -24.30 42.94 44.29
N PHE A 148 -23.16 43.66 44.35
CA PHE A 148 -21.91 43.18 43.76
C PHE A 148 -21.32 41.94 44.46
N PRO A 149 -21.20 41.89 45.80
CA PRO A 149 -20.79 40.67 46.50
C PRO A 149 -21.73 39.49 46.23
N THR A 150 -23.05 39.71 46.21
CA THR A 150 -24.03 38.67 45.89
C THR A 150 -23.87 38.18 44.45
N TRP A 151 -23.72 39.09 43.50
CA TRP A 151 -23.48 38.79 42.09
C TRP A 151 -22.20 37.98 41.89
N ALA A 152 -21.09 38.41 42.51
CA ALA A 152 -19.79 37.76 42.33
C ALA A 152 -19.82 36.30 42.82
N VAL A 153 -20.49 36.06 43.95
CA VAL A 153 -20.67 34.72 44.53
C VAL A 153 -21.56 33.83 43.66
N TRP A 154 -22.67 34.37 43.15
CA TRP A 154 -23.56 33.61 42.27
C TRP A 154 -22.83 33.24 40.99
N TRP A 155 -22.23 34.23 40.34
CA TRP A 155 -21.47 34.05 39.11
C TRP A 155 -20.37 32.99 39.25
N SER A 156 -19.55 33.07 40.31
CA SER A 156 -18.46 32.11 40.51
C SER A 156 -18.97 30.70 40.80
N SER A 157 -20.09 30.55 41.50
CA SER A 157 -20.71 29.26 41.84
C SER A 157 -21.29 28.55 40.62
N ASP A 158 -21.96 29.31 39.75
CA ASP A 158 -22.54 28.84 38.51
C ASP A 158 -21.45 28.45 37.51
N VAL A 159 -20.40 29.28 37.40
CA VAL A 159 -19.19 28.95 36.63
C VAL A 159 -18.55 27.65 37.13
N MET A 160 -18.42 27.48 38.44
CA MET A 160 -17.87 26.25 39.01
C MET A 160 -18.76 25.03 38.70
N GLY A 161 -20.08 25.18 38.79
CA GLY A 161 -21.04 24.16 38.38
C GLY A 161 -20.85 23.73 36.93
N MET A 162 -20.74 24.70 36.01
CA MET A 162 -20.50 24.44 34.59
C MET A 162 -19.14 23.81 34.33
N LEU A 163 -18.10 24.25 35.01
CA LEU A 163 -16.73 23.78 34.80
C LEU A 163 -16.49 22.36 35.33
N LEU A 164 -17.10 22.02 36.46
CA LEU A 164 -16.92 20.73 37.12
C LEU A 164 -17.90 19.67 36.61
N VAL A 165 -19.18 20.02 36.47
CA VAL A 165 -20.24 19.06 36.14
C VAL A 165 -20.57 19.05 34.66
N GLY A 166 -20.50 20.21 33.99
CA GLY A 166 -20.78 20.33 32.56
C GLY A 166 -19.99 19.32 31.71
N PRO A 167 -18.65 19.23 31.86
CA PRO A 167 -17.85 18.22 31.17
C PRO A 167 -18.30 16.77 31.41
N LEU A 168 -18.65 16.41 32.64
CA LEU A 168 -19.10 15.05 32.97
C LEU A 168 -20.43 14.71 32.29
N VAL A 169 -21.36 15.66 32.27
CA VAL A 169 -22.67 15.52 31.61
C VAL A 169 -22.51 15.43 30.10
N VAL A 170 -21.66 16.29 29.50
CA VAL A 170 -21.34 16.24 28.08
C VAL A 170 -20.72 14.91 27.69
N ALA A 171 -19.81 14.39 28.51
CA ALA A 171 -19.23 13.07 28.32
C ALA A 171 -20.29 11.96 28.42
N ALA A 172 -21.19 12.01 29.41
CA ALA A 172 -22.25 11.02 29.61
C ALA A 172 -23.23 10.95 28.43
N LEU A 173 -23.70 12.11 27.97
CA LEU A 173 -24.71 12.18 26.91
C LEU A 173 -24.19 11.82 25.52
N ARG A 174 -22.88 12.01 25.26
CA ARG A 174 -22.23 11.57 24.01
C ARG A 174 -21.95 10.07 23.96
N GLN A 175 -22.43 9.26 24.91
CA GLN A 175 -22.08 7.84 24.99
C GLN A 175 -20.56 7.62 25.03
N GLN A 176 -19.84 8.65 25.46
CA GLN A 176 -18.41 8.67 25.50
C GLN A 176 -17.87 7.86 26.70
N TRP A 177 -18.77 7.31 27.53
CA TRP A 177 -18.51 6.35 28.60
C TRP A 177 -18.58 4.90 28.13
N ASP A 178 -19.00 4.64 26.89
CA ASP A 178 -19.19 3.28 26.35
C ASP A 178 -17.87 2.46 26.34
N ASN A 179 -16.72 3.13 26.48
CA ASN A 179 -15.43 2.48 26.67
C ASN A 179 -15.16 1.95 28.08
N LEU A 180 -15.86 2.32 29.15
CA LEU A 180 -15.54 1.77 30.49
C LEU A 180 -15.83 0.27 30.60
N ARG A 181 -16.87 -0.22 29.90
CA ARG A 181 -17.16 -1.66 29.79
C ARG A 181 -16.23 -2.39 28.81
N LEU A 182 -15.55 -1.67 27.92
CA LEU A 182 -14.55 -2.20 26.98
C LEU A 182 -13.10 -1.99 27.45
N LEU A 183 -12.89 -1.21 28.52
CA LEU A 183 -11.59 -1.03 29.14
C LEU A 183 -11.08 -2.38 29.65
N SER A 184 -9.84 -2.71 29.30
CA SER A 184 -9.15 -3.86 29.86
C SER A 184 -9.12 -3.77 31.39
N TRP A 185 -9.18 -4.92 32.07
CA TRP A 185 -9.13 -5.02 33.54
C TRP A 185 -8.02 -4.17 34.19
N PRO A 186 -6.78 -4.12 33.65
CA PRO A 186 -5.71 -3.26 34.19
C PRO A 186 -6.06 -1.76 34.18
N ARG A 187 -6.67 -1.25 33.10
CA ARG A 187 -7.02 0.17 33.00
C ARG A 187 -8.14 0.58 33.95
N ARG A 188 -9.07 -0.33 34.28
CA ARG A 188 -10.11 -0.07 35.29
C ARG A 188 -9.51 0.02 36.68
N PHE A 189 -8.61 -0.90 37.02
CA PHE A 189 -7.89 -0.85 38.29
C PHE A 189 -7.08 0.45 38.42
N GLU A 190 -6.36 0.83 37.36
CA GLU A 190 -5.57 2.05 37.34
C GLU A 190 -6.44 3.31 37.53
N LEU A 191 -7.64 3.36 36.93
CA LEU A 191 -8.59 4.46 37.14
C LEU A 191 -9.12 4.52 38.59
N VAL A 192 -9.49 3.38 39.17
CA VAL A 192 -9.96 3.32 40.57
C VAL A 192 -8.84 3.70 41.53
N ALA A 193 -7.63 3.19 41.34
CA ALA A 193 -6.46 3.52 42.13
C ALA A 193 -6.12 5.01 42.03
N MET A 194 -6.21 5.58 40.83
CA MET A 194 -6.04 7.02 40.60
C MET A 194 -7.08 7.82 41.38
N LEU A 195 -8.38 7.49 41.28
CA LEU A 195 -9.44 8.20 42.02
C LEU A 195 -9.30 8.07 43.54
N ALA A 196 -8.97 6.88 44.05
CA ALA A 196 -8.73 6.65 45.46
C ALA A 196 -7.52 7.45 45.97
N SER A 197 -6.44 7.49 45.18
CA SER A 197 -5.25 8.30 45.49
C SER A 197 -5.56 9.79 45.46
N THR A 198 -6.34 10.26 44.48
CA THR A 198 -6.81 11.65 44.43
C THR A 198 -7.63 12.00 45.66
N ALA A 199 -8.57 11.15 46.09
CA ALA A 199 -9.38 11.39 47.27
C ALA A 199 -8.53 11.43 48.56
N LEU A 200 -7.63 10.46 48.73
CA LEU A 200 -6.75 10.36 49.89
C LEU A 200 -5.81 11.57 50.00
N LEU A 201 -5.12 11.90 48.90
CA LEU A 201 -4.19 13.03 48.88
C LEU A 201 -4.94 14.37 49.03
N SER A 202 -6.13 14.51 48.43
CA SER A 202 -6.98 15.70 48.67
C SER A 202 -7.37 15.82 50.14
N HIS A 203 -7.69 14.69 50.80
CA HIS A 203 -8.02 14.71 52.22
C HIS A 203 -6.81 15.16 53.07
N ILE A 204 -5.61 14.69 52.74
CA ILE A 204 -4.37 15.14 53.42
C ILE A 204 -4.13 16.63 53.20
N VAL A 205 -4.38 17.15 51.99
CA VAL A 205 -4.16 18.56 51.65
C VAL A 205 -5.16 19.50 52.34
N PHE A 206 -6.44 19.11 52.43
CA PHE A 206 -7.49 19.97 52.97
C PHE A 206 -7.88 19.66 54.42
N SER A 207 -7.21 18.72 55.08
CA SER A 207 -7.37 18.46 56.52
C SER A 207 -6.39 19.29 57.35
N ASP A 208 -6.48 19.19 58.67
CA ASP A 208 -5.61 19.91 59.62
C ASP A 208 -4.19 19.35 59.69
N VAL A 209 -3.86 18.35 58.88
CA VAL A 209 -2.51 17.74 58.82
C VAL A 209 -1.46 18.77 58.39
N HIS A 210 -1.79 19.65 57.45
CA HIS A 210 -0.91 20.72 56.98
C HIS A 210 -1.70 22.04 56.79
N PRO A 211 -1.83 22.88 57.84
CA PRO A 211 -2.70 24.05 57.82
C PRO A 211 -2.14 25.25 57.01
N VAL A 212 -1.06 25.06 56.26
CA VAL A 212 -0.40 26.13 55.49
C VAL A 212 -1.13 26.34 54.17
N PHE A 213 -1.60 27.56 53.90
CA PHE A 213 -2.31 27.90 52.66
C PHE A 213 -1.57 27.45 51.39
N GLY A 214 -0.24 27.63 51.33
CA GLY A 214 0.56 27.20 50.17
C GLY A 214 0.48 25.69 49.87
N PHE A 215 0.12 24.85 50.85
CA PHE A 215 -0.02 23.41 50.66
C PHE A 215 -1.23 23.03 49.80
N THR A 216 -2.22 23.92 49.65
CA THR A 216 -3.39 23.67 48.77
C THR A 216 -2.99 23.44 47.31
N PHE A 217 -1.84 23.96 46.88
CA PHE A 217 -1.31 23.77 45.52
C PHE A 217 -0.75 22.36 45.28
N ALA A 218 -0.61 21.52 46.31
CA ALA A 218 -0.25 20.10 46.14
C ALA A 218 -1.31 19.31 45.34
N VAL A 219 -2.51 19.87 45.15
CA VAL A 219 -3.53 19.38 44.22
C VAL A 219 -3.09 19.38 42.77
N ILE A 220 -2.21 20.31 42.36
CA ILE A 220 -1.75 20.46 40.97
C ILE A 220 -1.01 19.18 40.51
N PRO A 221 0.04 18.69 41.22
CA PRO A 221 0.67 17.41 40.88
C PRO A 221 -0.30 16.23 40.82
N ILE A 222 -1.32 16.18 41.68
CA ILE A 222 -2.32 15.10 41.72
C ILE A 222 -3.12 15.05 40.40
N LEU A 223 -3.37 16.20 39.77
CA LEU A 223 -4.10 16.31 38.52
C LEU A 223 -3.26 15.98 37.28
N LEU A 224 -1.92 15.91 37.37
CA LEU A 224 -1.06 15.54 36.25
C LEU A 224 -1.29 14.08 35.83
N TRP A 225 -1.44 13.17 36.80
CA TRP A 225 -1.67 11.75 36.51
C TRP A 225 -2.92 11.52 35.65
N PRO A 226 -4.14 11.99 36.03
CA PRO A 226 -5.30 11.84 35.18
C PRO A 226 -5.23 12.60 33.86
N ALA A 227 -4.44 13.68 33.75
CA ALA A 227 -4.31 14.47 32.52
C ALA A 227 -3.37 13.84 31.49
N LEU A 228 -2.29 13.19 31.95
CA LEU A 228 -1.30 12.54 31.08
C LEU A 228 -1.74 11.13 30.68
N ARG A 229 -2.39 10.40 31.60
CA ARG A 229 -2.65 8.97 31.45
C ARG A 229 -4.06 8.65 30.98
N PHE A 230 -5.01 9.48 31.38
CA PHE A 230 -6.43 9.30 31.12
C PHE A 230 -6.95 10.58 30.41
N CYS A 231 -8.17 10.59 29.86
CA CYS A 231 -8.62 11.73 29.03
C CYS A 231 -9.13 12.92 29.87
N ALA A 232 -9.61 14.00 29.22
CA ALA A 232 -10.24 15.13 29.92
C ALA A 232 -11.35 14.76 30.95
N LYS A 233 -12.00 13.60 30.81
CA LYS A 233 -13.07 13.12 31.72
C LYS A 233 -12.56 12.68 33.08
N SER A 234 -11.44 11.96 33.13
CA SER A 234 -10.81 11.55 34.41
C SER A 234 -10.29 12.76 35.15
N VAL A 235 -9.79 13.76 34.41
CA VAL A 235 -9.45 15.06 34.98
C VAL A 235 -10.68 15.73 35.57
N SER A 236 -11.80 15.83 34.84
CA SER A 236 -13.06 16.35 35.40
C SER A 236 -13.48 15.60 36.67
N LEU A 237 -13.43 14.27 36.66
CA LEU A 237 -13.81 13.46 37.82
C LEU A 237 -12.87 13.66 39.02
N ALA A 238 -11.56 13.74 38.77
CA ALA A 238 -10.56 14.04 39.79
C ALA A 238 -10.80 15.42 40.41
N ILE A 239 -11.08 16.44 39.60
CA ILE A 239 -11.38 17.78 40.09
C ILE A 239 -12.68 17.78 40.90
N VAL A 240 -13.72 17.03 40.51
CA VAL A 240 -14.95 16.89 41.33
C VAL A 240 -14.63 16.27 42.69
N VAL A 241 -13.80 15.22 42.75
CA VAL A 241 -13.37 14.61 44.01
C VAL A 241 -12.61 15.62 44.88
N ILE A 242 -11.65 16.34 44.30
CA ILE A 242 -10.92 17.41 44.98
C ILE A 242 -11.89 18.47 45.52
N ALA A 243 -12.83 18.94 44.69
CA ALA A 243 -13.80 19.96 45.06
C ALA A 243 -14.68 19.51 46.23
N LEU A 244 -15.23 18.30 46.19
CA LEU A 244 -16.05 17.76 47.28
C LEU A 244 -15.28 17.67 48.60
N VAL A 245 -14.04 17.16 48.56
CA VAL A 245 -13.19 17.05 49.76
C VAL A 245 -12.80 18.44 50.29
N ALA A 246 -12.44 19.37 49.42
CA ALA A 246 -12.03 20.72 49.80
C ALA A 246 -13.20 21.51 50.39
N ILE A 247 -14.38 21.47 49.76
CA ILE A 247 -15.60 22.12 50.26
C ILE A 247 -16.01 21.52 51.59
N TRP A 248 -16.03 20.18 51.71
CA TRP A 248 -16.42 19.51 52.95
C TRP A 248 -15.55 19.92 54.14
N ASN A 249 -14.21 19.89 54.00
CA ASN A 249 -13.32 20.26 55.10
C ASN A 249 -13.44 21.76 55.43
N THR A 250 -13.54 22.62 54.42
CA THR A 250 -13.66 24.07 54.63
C THR A 250 -14.96 24.41 55.38
N LEU A 251 -16.08 23.78 55.03
CA LEU A 251 -17.37 23.95 55.72
C LEU A 251 -17.32 23.52 57.20
N HIS A 252 -16.49 22.52 57.53
CA HIS A 252 -16.31 22.03 58.90
C HIS A 252 -15.22 22.79 59.68
N GLY A 253 -14.74 23.92 59.15
CA GLY A 253 -13.74 24.73 59.83
C GLY A 253 -12.34 24.10 59.83
N ARG A 254 -12.04 23.19 58.90
CA ARG A 254 -10.78 22.45 58.83
C ARG A 254 -9.93 22.85 57.64
N GLY A 255 -8.63 22.71 57.81
CA GLY A 255 -7.65 22.83 56.75
C GLY A 255 -7.24 24.26 56.40
N PRO A 256 -6.40 24.41 55.37
CA PRO A 256 -5.65 25.63 55.07
C PRO A 256 -6.51 26.84 54.63
N ILE A 257 -7.76 26.61 54.19
CA ILE A 257 -8.68 27.66 53.72
C ILE A 257 -9.58 28.16 54.86
N ALA A 258 -9.94 27.29 55.81
CA ALA A 258 -10.83 27.62 56.92
C ALA A 258 -10.07 28.32 58.06
N GLN A 259 -9.45 29.47 57.79
CA GLN A 259 -8.67 30.20 58.78
C GLN A 259 -9.58 31.02 59.71
N ALA A 260 -9.31 30.91 61.02
CA ALA A 260 -10.02 31.67 62.05
C ALA A 260 -9.85 33.18 61.82
N GLY A 261 -10.97 33.90 61.71
CA GLY A 261 -11.02 35.37 61.54
C GLY A 261 -11.17 35.87 60.11
N LEU A 262 -11.04 35.02 59.08
CA LEU A 262 -11.36 35.40 57.70
C LEU A 262 -12.88 35.41 57.46
N PRO A 263 -13.44 36.43 56.79
CA PRO A 263 -14.83 36.43 56.36
C PRO A 263 -15.15 35.21 55.48
N VAL A 264 -16.32 34.61 55.68
CA VAL A 264 -16.78 33.42 54.91
C VAL A 264 -16.71 33.65 53.40
N ALA A 265 -17.05 34.85 52.93
CA ALA A 265 -16.97 35.20 51.50
C ALA A 265 -15.53 35.08 50.94
N GLN A 266 -14.50 35.40 51.73
CA GLN A 266 -13.11 35.26 51.30
C GLN A 266 -12.66 33.79 51.27
N GLN A 267 -13.16 32.96 52.20
CA GLN A 267 -12.90 31.52 52.20
C GLN A 267 -13.53 30.84 50.98
N VAL A 268 -14.79 31.19 50.66
CA VAL A 268 -15.50 30.73 49.47
C VAL A 268 -14.76 31.16 48.20
N PHE A 269 -14.35 32.43 48.13
CA PHE A 269 -13.59 32.95 46.99
C PHE A 269 -12.25 32.22 46.82
N ALA A 270 -11.49 32.00 47.91
CA ALA A 270 -10.22 31.29 47.86
C ALA A 270 -10.39 29.85 47.35
N LEU A 271 -11.45 29.17 47.80
CA LEU A 271 -11.77 27.82 47.35
C LEU A 271 -12.17 27.79 45.86
N GLN A 272 -13.04 28.71 45.44
CA GLN A 272 -13.46 28.81 44.04
C GLN A 272 -12.30 29.19 43.10
N PHE A 273 -11.42 30.08 43.54
CA PHE A 273 -10.22 30.44 42.80
C PHE A 273 -9.28 29.25 42.64
N LEU A 274 -8.98 28.53 43.74
CA LEU A 274 -8.14 27.33 43.70
C LEU A 274 -8.70 26.27 42.74
N LEU A 275 -9.99 25.97 42.84
CA LEU A 275 -10.64 24.98 41.98
C LEU A 275 -10.65 25.42 40.51
N SER A 276 -10.81 26.71 40.23
CA SER A 276 -10.77 27.25 38.85
C SER A 276 -9.36 27.13 38.26
N VAL A 277 -8.32 27.48 39.02
CA VAL A 277 -6.91 27.35 38.64
C VAL A 277 -6.50 25.89 38.49
N ALA A 278 -7.11 24.98 39.25
CA ALA A 278 -6.91 23.55 39.11
C ALA A 278 -7.68 22.96 37.90
N ALA A 279 -8.87 23.47 37.59
CA ALA A 279 -9.71 22.90 36.56
C ALA A 279 -9.33 23.33 35.14
N VAL A 280 -9.16 24.63 34.92
CA VAL A 280 -8.99 25.20 33.57
C VAL A 280 -7.73 24.67 32.87
N PRO A 281 -6.52 24.79 33.44
CA PRO A 281 -5.29 24.38 32.77
C PRO A 281 -5.25 22.87 32.52
N PHE A 282 -5.76 22.07 33.46
CA PHE A 282 -5.71 20.60 33.35
C PHE A 282 -6.73 20.04 32.35
N LEU A 283 -7.90 20.68 32.21
CA LEU A 283 -8.84 20.33 31.14
C LEU A 283 -8.25 20.66 29.76
N VAL A 284 -7.56 21.79 29.63
CA VAL A 284 -6.84 22.16 28.38
C VAL A 284 -5.69 21.20 28.10
N LEU A 285 -4.88 20.88 29.12
CA LEU A 285 -3.76 19.94 29.02
C LEU A 285 -4.25 18.55 28.58
N ALA A 286 -5.30 18.03 29.20
CA ALA A 286 -5.85 16.72 28.85
C ALA A 286 -6.44 16.68 27.45
N ALA A 287 -7.06 17.78 26.99
CA ALA A 287 -7.53 17.90 25.61
C ALA A 287 -6.34 17.95 24.63
N GLY A 288 -5.28 18.70 24.95
CA GLY A 288 -4.07 18.77 24.14
C GLY A 288 -3.33 17.43 24.04
N MET A 289 -3.20 16.70 25.15
CA MET A 289 -2.60 15.37 25.17
C MET A 289 -3.40 14.37 24.31
N HIS A 290 -4.73 14.45 24.33
CA HIS A 290 -5.56 13.62 23.48
C HIS A 290 -5.40 13.95 21.99
N GLU A 291 -5.33 15.24 21.62
CA GLU A 291 -5.04 15.64 20.23
C GLU A 291 -3.66 15.13 19.77
N LEU A 292 -2.66 15.25 20.63
CA LEU A 292 -1.29 14.82 20.35
C LEU A 292 -1.19 13.30 20.17
N GLN A 293 -1.85 12.53 21.03
CA GLN A 293 -1.92 11.06 20.90
C GLN A 293 -2.64 10.65 19.61
N ALA A 294 -3.79 11.26 19.31
CA ALA A 294 -4.54 10.94 18.09
C ALA A 294 -3.75 11.29 16.82
N ALA A 295 -2.99 12.39 16.82
CA ALA A 295 -2.12 12.77 15.70
C ALA A 295 -0.92 11.82 15.55
N ALA A 296 -0.35 11.34 16.67
CA ALA A 296 0.72 10.36 16.64
C ALA A 296 0.25 9.02 16.04
N ASP A 297 -0.92 8.51 16.48
CA ASP A 297 -1.51 7.27 15.96
C ASP A 297 -1.82 7.37 14.44
N ASP A 298 -2.37 8.51 13.99
CA ASP A 298 -2.64 8.77 12.55
C ASP A 298 -1.33 8.86 11.74
N LEU A 299 -0.27 9.44 12.31
CA LEU A 299 1.03 9.50 11.65
C LEU A 299 1.66 8.11 11.53
N GLU A 300 1.63 7.31 12.59
CA GLU A 300 2.18 5.95 12.61
C GLU A 300 1.50 5.05 11.58
N THR A 301 0.17 5.11 11.50
CA THR A 301 -0.59 4.35 10.49
C THR A 301 -0.27 4.79 9.05
N ARG A 302 -0.12 6.09 8.80
CA ARG A 302 0.32 6.60 7.49
C ARG A 302 1.74 6.16 7.13
N ILE A 303 2.66 6.17 8.10
CA ILE A 303 4.03 5.71 7.90
C ILE A 303 4.03 4.22 7.56
N ALA A 304 3.31 3.40 8.33
CA ALA A 304 3.22 1.96 8.09
C ALA A 304 2.68 1.65 6.68
N GLU A 305 1.62 2.34 6.25
CA GLU A 305 1.05 2.16 4.92
C GLU A 305 2.01 2.59 3.80
N ARG A 306 2.73 3.71 3.96
CA ARG A 306 3.74 4.15 2.98
C ARG A 306 4.92 3.20 2.88
N THR A 307 5.40 2.68 4.02
CA THR A 307 6.48 1.69 4.05
C THR A 307 6.07 0.42 3.32
N ARG A 308 4.82 -0.05 3.50
CA ARG A 308 4.28 -1.21 2.78
C ARG A 308 4.25 -0.99 1.27
N GLN A 309 3.75 0.17 0.81
CA GLN A 309 3.72 0.52 -0.61
C GLN A 309 5.12 0.56 -1.25
N LEU A 310 6.12 1.07 -0.52
CA LEU A 310 7.50 1.09 -0.98
C LEU A 310 8.08 -0.33 -1.08
N ALA A 311 7.82 -1.18 -0.09
CA ALA A 311 8.28 -2.57 -0.11
C ALA A 311 7.68 -3.36 -1.28
N GLU A 312 6.37 -3.20 -1.55
CA GLU A 312 5.70 -3.83 -2.70
C GLU A 312 6.22 -3.32 -4.05
N ALA A 313 6.63 -2.05 -4.15
CA ALA A 313 7.25 -1.52 -5.36
C ALA A 313 8.67 -2.06 -5.55
N ASP A 314 9.44 -2.17 -4.46
CA ASP A 314 10.81 -2.70 -4.51
C ASP A 314 10.83 -4.18 -4.88
N GLN A 315 9.92 -4.99 -4.29
CA GLN A 315 9.77 -6.40 -4.65
C GLN A 315 9.43 -6.60 -6.14
N ARG A 316 8.54 -5.75 -6.71
CA ARG A 316 8.23 -5.79 -8.14
C ARG A 316 9.44 -5.41 -9.00
N LYS A 317 10.24 -4.44 -8.56
CA LYS A 317 11.48 -4.05 -9.25
C LYS A 317 12.50 -5.18 -9.22
N ASP A 318 12.68 -5.84 -8.09
CA ASP A 318 13.64 -6.94 -7.95
C ASP A 318 13.19 -8.16 -8.78
N HIS A 319 11.89 -8.47 -8.77
CA HIS A 319 11.34 -9.50 -9.65
C HIS A 319 11.56 -9.16 -11.13
N PHE A 320 11.31 -7.91 -11.54
CA PHE A 320 11.58 -7.43 -12.90
C PHE A 320 13.06 -7.58 -13.28
N LEU A 321 13.98 -7.20 -12.40
CA LEU A 321 15.42 -7.33 -12.64
C LEU A 321 15.84 -8.80 -12.78
N ALA A 322 15.24 -9.70 -12.01
CA ALA A 322 15.50 -11.14 -12.10
C ALA A 322 15.03 -11.73 -13.45
N VAL A 323 13.80 -11.43 -13.87
CA VAL A 323 13.26 -11.87 -15.17
C VAL A 323 14.07 -11.29 -16.33
N LEU A 324 14.40 -10.00 -16.28
CA LEU A 324 15.22 -9.34 -17.28
C LEU A 324 16.60 -9.99 -17.41
N ALA A 325 17.26 -10.28 -16.29
CA ALA A 325 18.56 -10.94 -16.30
C ALA A 325 18.49 -12.32 -16.97
N HIS A 326 17.41 -13.08 -16.74
CA HIS A 326 17.20 -14.38 -17.35
C HIS A 326 16.95 -14.28 -18.86
N GLU A 327 16.02 -13.42 -19.28
CA GLU A 327 15.67 -13.20 -20.68
C GLU A 327 16.84 -12.65 -21.50
N LEU A 328 17.74 -11.88 -20.89
CA LEU A 328 18.95 -11.38 -21.55
C LEU A 328 20.06 -12.43 -21.62
N ARG A 329 20.19 -13.29 -20.60
CA ARG A 329 21.22 -14.34 -20.55
C ARG A 329 20.97 -15.44 -21.57
N ASN A 330 19.72 -15.81 -21.77
CA ASN A 330 19.30 -16.90 -22.66
C ASN A 330 19.81 -16.73 -24.11
N PRO A 331 19.67 -15.58 -24.78
CA PRO A 331 20.22 -15.37 -26.12
C PRO A 331 21.73 -15.10 -26.13
N LEU A 332 22.30 -14.55 -25.06
CA LEU A 332 23.74 -14.29 -24.98
C LEU A 332 24.57 -15.56 -24.81
N ALA A 333 24.08 -16.56 -24.07
CA ALA A 333 24.83 -17.80 -23.81
C ALA A 333 25.19 -18.57 -25.11
N PRO A 334 24.28 -18.80 -26.07
CA PRO A 334 24.63 -19.40 -27.37
C PRO A 334 25.64 -18.58 -28.17
N ILE A 335 25.57 -17.24 -28.13
CA ILE A 335 26.53 -16.36 -28.81
C ILE A 335 27.92 -16.52 -28.20
N SER A 336 28.05 -16.44 -26.88
CA SER A 336 29.32 -16.62 -26.18
C SER A 336 29.94 -17.99 -26.46
N ASN A 337 29.13 -19.06 -26.44
CA ASN A 337 29.60 -20.40 -26.75
C ASN A 337 30.03 -20.54 -28.23
N ALA A 338 29.26 -19.96 -29.16
CA ALA A 338 29.61 -19.96 -30.58
C ALA A 338 30.94 -19.24 -30.85
N LEU A 339 31.17 -18.10 -30.19
CA LEU A 339 32.42 -17.35 -30.27
C LEU A 339 33.61 -18.12 -29.66
N ALA A 340 33.41 -18.85 -28.57
CA ALA A 340 34.46 -19.65 -27.94
C ALA A 340 34.96 -20.80 -28.83
N VAL A 341 34.08 -21.39 -29.64
CA VAL A 341 34.42 -22.49 -30.55
C VAL A 341 34.84 -21.99 -31.95
N TRP A 342 34.65 -20.70 -32.23
CA TRP A 342 34.96 -20.08 -33.53
C TRP A 342 36.38 -20.35 -34.05
N PRO A 343 37.45 -20.23 -33.25
CA PRO A 343 38.82 -20.50 -33.71
C PRO A 343 39.04 -21.94 -34.15
N ALA A 344 38.28 -22.87 -33.56
CA ALA A 344 38.38 -24.29 -33.88
C ALA A 344 37.67 -24.63 -35.21
N LEU A 345 36.78 -23.77 -35.71
CA LEU A 345 35.95 -24.04 -36.88
C LEU A 345 36.52 -23.52 -38.20
N GLN A 346 37.78 -23.08 -38.23
CA GLN A 346 38.40 -22.46 -39.41
C GLN A 346 38.36 -23.34 -40.68
N ASP A 347 38.35 -24.67 -40.52
CA ASP A 347 38.34 -25.62 -41.64
C ASP A 347 36.93 -26.11 -42.06
N ASN A 348 35.84 -25.63 -41.42
CA ASN A 348 34.46 -26.06 -41.73
C ASN A 348 33.51 -24.88 -42.06
N PRO A 349 33.51 -24.39 -43.31
CA PRO A 349 32.72 -23.22 -43.71
C PRO A 349 31.20 -23.43 -43.58
N ALA A 350 30.70 -24.66 -43.71
CA ALA A 350 29.27 -24.95 -43.56
C ALA A 350 28.78 -24.80 -42.11
N GLU A 351 29.64 -25.15 -41.15
CA GLU A 351 29.33 -25.05 -39.72
C GLU A 351 29.51 -23.61 -39.20
N GLN A 352 30.51 -22.88 -39.73
CA GLN A 352 30.64 -21.44 -39.52
C GLN A 352 29.38 -20.67 -39.97
N GLU A 353 28.86 -20.98 -41.15
CA GLU A 353 27.65 -20.32 -41.67
C GLU A 353 26.43 -20.57 -40.76
N ARG A 354 26.28 -21.79 -40.25
CA ARG A 354 25.20 -22.13 -39.29
C ARG A 354 25.35 -21.39 -37.96
N LEU A 355 26.56 -21.35 -37.39
CA LEU A 355 26.84 -20.65 -36.14
C LEU A 355 26.68 -19.13 -36.30
N ARG A 356 27.12 -18.58 -37.44
CA ARG A 356 26.90 -17.18 -37.80
C ARG A 356 25.42 -16.85 -37.88
N GLY A 357 24.63 -17.67 -38.58
CA GLY A 357 23.18 -17.49 -38.67
C GLY A 357 22.48 -17.57 -37.30
N MET A 358 22.91 -18.50 -36.44
CA MET A 358 22.41 -18.58 -35.06
C MET A 358 22.78 -17.34 -34.25
N MET A 359 24.03 -16.88 -34.29
CA MET A 359 24.47 -15.67 -33.59
C MET A 359 23.72 -14.42 -34.06
N GLN A 360 23.51 -14.25 -35.37
CA GLN A 360 22.74 -13.14 -35.93
C GLN A 360 21.28 -13.15 -35.44
N SER A 361 20.66 -14.33 -35.41
CA SER A 361 19.29 -14.47 -34.88
C SER A 361 19.21 -14.14 -33.39
N GLN A 362 20.16 -14.60 -32.58
CA GLN A 362 20.19 -14.31 -31.14
C GLN A 362 20.49 -12.83 -30.85
N LEU A 363 21.38 -12.18 -31.61
CA LEU A 363 21.66 -10.75 -31.50
C LEU A 363 20.42 -9.92 -31.84
N GLY A 364 19.67 -10.31 -32.87
CA GLY A 364 18.39 -9.69 -33.21
C GLY A 364 17.38 -9.78 -32.05
N HIS A 365 17.34 -10.92 -31.35
CA HIS A 365 16.49 -11.09 -30.18
C HIS A 365 16.87 -10.15 -29.03
N VAL A 366 18.17 -9.99 -28.73
CA VAL A 366 18.64 -9.05 -27.68
C VAL A 366 18.27 -7.61 -28.00
N LEU A 367 18.43 -7.19 -29.26
CA LEU A 367 18.04 -5.84 -29.69
C LEU A 367 16.53 -5.60 -29.52
N ALA A 368 15.71 -6.58 -29.90
CA ALA A 368 14.26 -6.51 -29.69
C ALA A 368 13.89 -6.40 -28.20
N LEU A 369 14.49 -7.20 -27.33
CA LEU A 369 14.28 -7.11 -25.88
C LEU A 369 14.65 -5.73 -25.32
N VAL A 370 15.77 -5.15 -25.75
CA VAL A 370 16.19 -3.81 -25.32
C VAL A 370 15.19 -2.75 -25.77
N ASP A 371 14.73 -2.81 -27.02
CA ASP A 371 13.71 -1.88 -27.55
C ASP A 371 12.39 -2.01 -26.77
N GLU A 372 11.94 -3.23 -26.45
CA GLU A 372 10.75 -3.47 -25.63
C GLU A 372 10.86 -2.84 -24.23
N LEU A 373 12.04 -2.92 -23.59
CA LEU A 373 12.29 -2.31 -22.27
C LEU A 373 12.29 -0.79 -22.33
N LEU A 374 12.86 -0.21 -23.38
CA LEU A 374 12.86 1.23 -23.59
C LEU A 374 11.44 1.75 -23.83
N ASP A 375 10.62 1.01 -24.57
CA ASP A 375 9.22 1.35 -24.80
C ASP A 375 8.41 1.31 -23.49
N VAL A 376 8.60 0.33 -22.61
CA VAL A 376 7.93 0.28 -21.28
C VAL A 376 8.29 1.46 -20.40
N ASN A 377 9.57 1.86 -20.39
CA ASN A 377 10.01 3.03 -19.62
C ASN A 377 9.42 4.34 -20.16
N ARG A 378 9.27 4.45 -21.49
CA ARG A 378 8.63 5.61 -22.14
C ARG A 378 7.13 5.67 -21.84
N ILE A 379 6.45 4.53 -21.82
CA ILE A 379 5.02 4.38 -21.49
C ILE A 379 4.76 4.69 -20.02
N SER A 380 5.52 4.10 -19.10
CA SER A 380 5.33 4.30 -17.65
C SER A 380 5.53 5.75 -17.21
N ARG A 381 6.27 6.54 -17.99
CA ARG A 381 6.48 7.99 -17.76
C ARG A 381 5.49 8.88 -18.53
N GLY A 382 4.55 8.30 -19.29
CA GLY A 382 3.59 9.03 -20.12
C GLY A 382 4.22 9.86 -21.24
N LYS A 383 5.43 9.51 -21.70
CA LYS A 383 6.23 10.30 -22.67
C LYS A 383 6.19 9.74 -24.10
N VAL A 384 5.18 8.94 -24.46
CA VAL A 384 5.06 8.44 -25.84
C VAL A 384 4.51 9.56 -26.72
N GLU A 385 5.40 10.35 -27.32
CA GLU A 385 5.04 11.30 -28.38
C GLU A 385 4.75 10.52 -29.66
N LEU A 386 3.47 10.45 -30.05
CA LEU A 386 3.03 9.82 -31.30
C LEU A 386 3.20 10.78 -32.47
N ARG A 387 3.77 10.29 -33.57
CA ARG A 387 3.81 11.03 -34.84
C ARG A 387 2.58 10.70 -35.66
N ARG A 388 1.47 11.37 -35.35
CA ARG A 388 0.17 11.11 -35.98
C ARG A 388 0.13 11.61 -37.43
N GLN A 389 -0.30 10.73 -38.32
CA GLN A 389 -0.55 11.00 -39.73
C GLN A 389 -1.70 10.11 -40.24
N PRO A 390 -2.34 10.46 -41.38
CA PRO A 390 -3.32 9.60 -42.03
C PRO A 390 -2.68 8.30 -42.52
N ILE A 391 -3.22 7.15 -42.10
CA ILE A 391 -2.71 5.81 -42.45
C ILE A 391 -3.80 4.99 -43.10
N ASP A 392 -3.47 4.30 -44.19
CA ASP A 392 -4.32 3.23 -44.74
C ASP A 392 -4.15 1.97 -43.89
N LEU A 393 -5.08 1.76 -42.96
CA LEU A 393 -5.07 0.64 -42.02
C LEU A 393 -5.10 -0.71 -42.75
N VAL A 394 -5.82 -0.81 -43.87
CA VAL A 394 -5.93 -2.07 -44.62
C VAL A 394 -4.59 -2.44 -45.27
N GLN A 395 -3.88 -1.45 -45.82
CA GLN A 395 -2.53 -1.69 -46.35
C GLN A 395 -1.57 -2.09 -45.23
N LEU A 396 -1.61 -1.43 -44.08
CA LEU A 396 -0.79 -1.77 -42.92
C LEU A 396 -1.03 -3.21 -42.43
N LEU A 397 -2.29 -3.66 -42.40
CA LEU A 397 -2.65 -5.04 -42.04
C LEU A 397 -2.13 -6.06 -43.08
N ARG A 398 -2.19 -5.73 -44.38
CA ARG A 398 -1.60 -6.58 -45.43
C ARG A 398 -0.08 -6.71 -45.25
N ASP A 399 0.60 -5.59 -45.00
CA ASP A 399 2.06 -5.59 -44.76
C ASP A 399 2.44 -6.43 -43.53
N ALA A 400 1.64 -6.39 -42.45
CA ALA A 400 1.85 -7.21 -41.26
C ALA A 400 1.64 -8.72 -41.53
N VAL A 401 0.61 -9.08 -42.30
CA VAL A 401 0.35 -10.47 -42.74
C VAL A 401 1.50 -11.01 -43.57
N ASP A 402 2.00 -10.23 -44.53
CA ASP A 402 3.10 -10.64 -45.40
C ASP A 402 4.42 -10.80 -44.64
N CYS A 403 4.62 -10.02 -43.57
CA CYS A 403 5.76 -10.16 -42.68
C CYS A 403 5.75 -11.49 -41.90
N ILE A 404 4.58 -11.95 -41.45
CA ILE A 404 4.44 -13.19 -40.65
C ILE A 404 4.32 -14.46 -41.50
N ARG A 405 3.91 -14.33 -42.77
CA ARG A 405 3.69 -15.45 -43.70
C ARG A 405 4.86 -16.45 -43.80
N PRO A 406 6.15 -16.03 -43.88
CA PRO A 406 7.28 -16.97 -43.90
C PRO A 406 7.40 -17.82 -42.63
N MET A 407 7.08 -17.24 -41.47
CA MET A 407 7.14 -17.92 -40.17
C MET A 407 5.98 -18.92 -40.04
N ALA A 408 4.76 -18.49 -40.39
CA ALA A 408 3.58 -19.36 -40.41
C ALA A 408 3.79 -20.57 -41.34
N ASN A 409 4.32 -20.36 -42.54
CA ASN A 409 4.63 -21.45 -43.48
C ASN A 409 5.66 -22.43 -42.93
N LYS A 410 6.69 -21.94 -42.23
CA LYS A 410 7.72 -22.78 -41.60
C LYS A 410 7.16 -23.65 -40.47
N ALA A 411 6.13 -23.16 -39.78
CA ALA A 411 5.38 -23.89 -38.74
C ALA A 411 4.19 -24.70 -39.29
N ASN A 412 4.04 -24.80 -40.63
CA ASN A 412 2.90 -25.43 -41.32
C ASN A 412 1.53 -24.87 -40.93
N GLN A 413 1.46 -23.61 -40.51
CA GLN A 413 0.22 -22.94 -40.09
C GLN A 413 -0.53 -22.35 -41.30
N SER A 414 -1.86 -22.38 -41.27
CA SER A 414 -2.69 -21.68 -42.25
C SER A 414 -3.01 -20.27 -41.76
N LEU A 415 -2.63 -19.25 -42.53
CA LEU A 415 -2.92 -17.84 -42.25
C LEU A 415 -3.92 -17.29 -43.27
N ASP A 416 -5.16 -17.08 -42.83
CA ASP A 416 -6.25 -16.52 -43.63
C ASP A 416 -6.46 -15.04 -43.27
N ALA A 417 -6.48 -14.15 -44.27
CA ALA A 417 -6.76 -12.73 -44.08
C ALA A 417 -8.02 -12.33 -44.86
N ASP A 418 -9.10 -12.03 -44.14
CA ASP A 418 -10.35 -11.48 -44.67
C ASP A 418 -10.35 -9.97 -44.44
N LEU A 419 -9.75 -9.25 -45.40
CA LEU A 419 -9.57 -7.81 -45.36
C LEU A 419 -10.44 -7.13 -46.43
N PRO A 420 -11.07 -5.99 -46.11
CA PRO A 420 -11.98 -5.30 -47.01
C PRO A 420 -11.28 -4.67 -48.22
N ASP A 421 -11.97 -4.59 -49.35
CA ASP A 421 -11.50 -3.93 -50.58
C ASP A 421 -11.69 -2.40 -50.56
N LYS A 422 -11.63 -1.77 -49.38
CA LYS A 422 -11.75 -0.31 -49.20
C LYS A 422 -10.60 0.18 -48.35
N ARG A 423 -10.08 1.38 -48.63
CA ARG A 423 -9.05 2.01 -47.81
C ARG A 423 -9.68 2.58 -46.56
N TRP A 424 -9.11 2.24 -45.41
CA TRP A 424 -9.58 2.71 -44.11
C TRP A 424 -8.54 3.68 -43.57
N ILE A 425 -8.89 4.97 -43.57
CA ILE A 425 -8.00 6.02 -43.11
C ILE A 425 -8.19 6.21 -41.60
N VAL A 426 -7.13 5.92 -40.85
CA VAL A 426 -7.03 6.18 -39.41
C VAL A 426 -5.95 7.22 -39.13
N GLU A 427 -6.12 8.06 -38.11
CA GLU A 427 -5.08 8.99 -37.66
C GLU A 427 -4.18 8.32 -36.64
N GLY A 428 -2.91 8.10 -36.97
CA GLY A 428 -1.99 7.41 -36.06
C GLY A 428 -0.53 7.45 -36.45
N ASP A 429 0.31 6.81 -35.65
CA ASP A 429 1.73 6.60 -35.92
C ASP A 429 1.91 5.25 -36.63
N PRO A 430 2.42 5.24 -37.88
CA PRO A 430 2.47 4.03 -38.71
C PRO A 430 3.41 2.98 -38.12
N VAL A 431 4.52 3.40 -37.52
CA VAL A 431 5.52 2.49 -36.95
C VAL A 431 4.92 1.80 -35.73
N ARG A 432 4.24 2.58 -34.87
CA ARG A 432 3.63 2.06 -33.65
C ARG A 432 2.39 1.20 -33.91
N LEU A 433 1.56 1.56 -34.89
CA LEU A 433 0.41 0.73 -35.26
C LEU A 433 0.85 -0.57 -35.94
N LYS A 434 1.88 -0.53 -36.80
CA LYS A 434 2.47 -1.76 -37.35
C LYS A 434 3.00 -2.67 -36.24
N GLN A 435 3.72 -2.10 -35.26
CA GLN A 435 4.21 -2.83 -34.09
C GLN A 435 3.09 -3.53 -33.31
N VAL A 436 1.90 -2.92 -33.19
CA VAL A 436 0.73 -3.55 -32.54
C VAL A 436 0.32 -4.84 -33.27
N PHE A 437 0.11 -4.76 -34.58
CA PHE A 437 -0.39 -5.90 -35.35
C PHE A 437 0.69 -6.96 -35.57
N ASP A 438 1.95 -6.56 -35.72
CA ASP A 438 3.09 -7.47 -35.72
C ASP A 438 3.11 -8.28 -34.40
N ASN A 439 2.95 -7.62 -33.25
CA ASN A 439 2.93 -8.29 -31.94
C ASN A 439 1.77 -9.29 -31.80
N LEU A 440 0.55 -8.91 -32.22
CA LEU A 440 -0.62 -9.78 -32.13
C LEU A 440 -0.52 -11.00 -33.06
N LEU A 441 -0.11 -10.80 -34.32
CA LEU A 441 0.06 -11.89 -35.29
C LEU A 441 1.24 -12.80 -34.92
N HIS A 442 2.33 -12.22 -34.42
CA HIS A 442 3.46 -12.99 -33.91
C HIS A 442 3.05 -13.83 -32.71
N ASN A 443 2.27 -13.29 -31.77
CA ASN A 443 1.72 -14.06 -30.65
C ASN A 443 0.81 -15.20 -31.16
N ALA A 444 -0.12 -14.92 -32.07
CA ALA A 444 -1.00 -15.94 -32.64
C ALA A 444 -0.19 -17.09 -33.27
N SER A 445 0.85 -16.78 -34.05
CA SER A 445 1.71 -17.79 -34.67
C SER A 445 2.60 -18.53 -33.66
N LYS A 446 3.14 -17.82 -32.67
CA LYS A 446 3.97 -18.40 -31.62
C LYS A 446 3.22 -19.39 -30.75
N TYR A 447 1.99 -19.06 -30.33
CA TYR A 447 1.25 -19.85 -29.33
C TYR A 447 0.33 -20.91 -29.93
N ALA A 448 -0.10 -20.78 -31.18
CA ALA A 448 -1.09 -21.71 -31.73
C ALA A 448 -0.55 -23.11 -32.04
N GLY A 449 0.78 -23.30 -32.09
CA GLY A 449 1.43 -24.58 -32.36
C GLY A 449 1.47 -24.98 -33.84
N ASP A 450 2.00 -26.16 -34.15
CA ASP A 450 2.13 -26.66 -35.53
C ASP A 450 0.75 -26.97 -36.14
N ASN A 451 0.57 -26.71 -37.44
CA ASN A 451 -0.70 -26.91 -38.17
C ASN A 451 -1.90 -26.08 -37.68
N ALA A 452 -1.64 -25.00 -36.92
CA ALA A 452 -2.66 -24.10 -36.45
C ALA A 452 -3.28 -23.24 -37.56
N ARG A 453 -4.49 -22.74 -37.30
CA ARG A 453 -5.19 -21.76 -38.13
C ARG A 453 -5.19 -20.41 -37.44
N ILE A 454 -4.65 -19.42 -38.13
CA ILE A 454 -4.67 -18.02 -37.73
C ILE A 454 -5.56 -17.27 -38.72
N ARG A 455 -6.49 -16.47 -38.22
CA ARG A 455 -7.40 -15.68 -39.03
C ARG A 455 -7.33 -14.21 -38.62
N LEU A 456 -7.09 -13.34 -39.60
CA LEU A 456 -7.20 -11.90 -39.46
C LEU A 456 -8.47 -11.44 -40.15
N THR A 457 -9.41 -10.82 -39.43
CA THR A 457 -10.61 -10.21 -40.03
C THR A 457 -10.69 -8.73 -39.67
N ALA A 458 -11.19 -7.91 -40.58
CA ALA A 458 -11.39 -6.49 -40.33
C ALA A 458 -12.82 -6.07 -40.70
N THR A 459 -13.55 -5.51 -39.73
CA THR A 459 -14.91 -4.98 -39.92
C THR A 459 -14.99 -3.51 -39.53
N ALA A 460 -15.86 -2.74 -40.19
CA ALA A 460 -16.08 -1.33 -39.88
C ALA A 460 -17.54 -1.09 -39.56
N SER A 461 -17.83 -0.51 -38.40
CA SER A 461 -19.18 -0.12 -37.99
C SER A 461 -19.14 1.16 -37.18
N ASN A 462 -20.15 2.03 -37.33
CA ASN A 462 -20.32 3.26 -36.54
C ASN A 462 -19.08 4.18 -36.46
N GLY A 463 -18.29 4.27 -37.53
CA GLY A 463 -17.07 5.10 -37.54
C GLY A 463 -15.89 4.50 -36.76
N LEU A 464 -15.93 3.20 -36.46
CA LEU A 464 -14.85 2.45 -35.81
C LEU A 464 -14.42 1.28 -36.71
N ALA A 465 -13.11 1.08 -36.87
CA ALA A 465 -12.51 -0.09 -37.49
C ALA A 465 -12.18 -1.10 -36.38
N THR A 466 -12.73 -2.30 -36.46
CA THR A 466 -12.45 -3.41 -35.55
C THR A 466 -11.69 -4.49 -36.31
N VAL A 467 -10.51 -4.82 -35.81
CA VAL A 467 -9.62 -5.85 -36.37
C VAL A 467 -9.55 -6.99 -35.36
N HIS A 468 -9.91 -8.20 -35.80
CA HIS A 468 -9.84 -9.41 -35.01
C HIS A 468 -8.64 -10.25 -35.46
N VAL A 469 -7.79 -10.63 -34.50
CA VAL A 469 -6.73 -11.62 -34.66
C VAL A 469 -7.14 -12.86 -33.91
N GLN A 470 -7.49 -13.90 -34.65
CA GLN A 470 -8.03 -15.16 -34.12
C GLN A 470 -7.04 -16.30 -34.34
N ASP A 471 -6.89 -17.15 -33.35
CA ASP A 471 -6.12 -18.39 -33.43
C ASP A 471 -6.90 -19.55 -32.81
N ASN A 472 -6.52 -20.79 -33.16
CA ASN A 472 -7.07 -22.01 -32.58
C ASN A 472 -6.10 -22.68 -31.59
N GLY A 473 -5.25 -21.88 -30.94
CA GLY A 473 -4.25 -22.32 -29.99
C GLY A 473 -4.79 -22.80 -28.64
N PRO A 474 -3.93 -22.85 -27.62
CA PRO A 474 -4.27 -23.38 -26.29
C PRO A 474 -5.29 -22.53 -25.52
N GLY A 475 -5.70 -21.37 -26.04
CA GLY A 475 -6.68 -20.49 -25.40
C GLY A 475 -6.17 -19.84 -24.12
N ILE A 476 -7.01 -19.00 -23.51
CA ILE A 476 -6.66 -18.19 -22.34
C ILE A 476 -7.65 -18.53 -21.20
N PRO A 477 -7.19 -18.96 -20.02
CA PRO A 477 -8.07 -19.19 -18.88
C PRO A 477 -8.77 -17.89 -18.44
N ALA A 478 -10.02 -18.00 -17.99
CA ALA A 478 -10.87 -16.85 -17.71
C ALA A 478 -10.28 -15.87 -16.67
N GLU A 479 -9.49 -16.37 -15.71
CA GLU A 479 -8.83 -15.55 -14.68
C GLU A 479 -7.71 -14.66 -15.24
N TYR A 480 -7.16 -15.01 -16.40
CA TYR A 480 -6.07 -14.28 -17.04
C TYR A 480 -6.56 -13.25 -18.07
N LEU A 481 -7.77 -13.39 -18.64
CA LEU A 481 -8.29 -12.51 -19.71
C LEU A 481 -8.21 -11.00 -19.39
N GLN A 482 -8.38 -10.61 -18.12
CA GLN A 482 -8.25 -9.21 -17.70
C GLN A 482 -6.80 -8.80 -17.40
N ARG A 483 -5.96 -9.77 -17.01
CA ARG A 483 -4.59 -9.57 -16.54
C ARG A 483 -3.53 -9.72 -17.63
N ILE A 484 -3.83 -10.36 -18.77
CA ILE A 484 -2.87 -10.53 -19.88
C ILE A 484 -2.33 -9.21 -20.46
N PHE A 485 -3.03 -8.09 -20.23
CA PHE A 485 -2.58 -6.75 -20.61
C PHE A 485 -1.84 -6.01 -19.49
N GLU A 486 -1.70 -6.62 -18.30
CA GLU A 486 -0.86 -6.12 -17.22
C GLU A 486 0.60 -6.48 -17.51
N PRO A 487 1.56 -5.58 -17.21
CA PRO A 487 2.98 -5.85 -17.43
C PRO A 487 3.42 -7.14 -16.73
N PHE A 488 4.22 -7.95 -17.40
CA PHE A 488 4.84 -9.16 -16.86
C PHE A 488 3.87 -10.31 -16.55
N THR A 489 2.65 -10.27 -17.10
CA THR A 489 1.70 -11.36 -16.95
C THR A 489 1.96 -12.46 -17.99
N GLN A 490 2.10 -13.71 -17.52
CA GLN A 490 2.27 -14.93 -18.30
C GLN A 490 1.21 -15.95 -17.84
N VAL A 491 0.66 -16.75 -18.77
CA VAL A 491 -0.59 -17.49 -18.57
C VAL A 491 -0.37 -18.91 -18.04
N ASP A 492 0.83 -19.51 -18.15
CA ASP A 492 1.13 -20.75 -17.41
C ASP A 492 2.64 -21.09 -17.39
N GLN A 493 3.18 -21.45 -16.22
CA GLN A 493 4.62 -21.74 -16.05
C GLN A 493 5.06 -23.08 -16.65
N SER A 494 4.14 -23.98 -17.02
CA SER A 494 4.47 -25.37 -17.39
C SER A 494 4.78 -25.57 -18.87
N LEU A 495 4.23 -24.74 -19.77
CA LEU A 495 4.39 -24.84 -21.24
C LEU A 495 5.16 -23.67 -21.87
N GLU A 496 5.26 -22.52 -21.20
CA GLU A 496 5.87 -21.30 -21.76
C GLU A 496 7.40 -21.19 -21.55
N ARG A 497 8.01 -22.02 -20.68
CA ARG A 497 9.47 -21.97 -20.41
C ARG A 497 10.35 -22.26 -21.63
N ALA A 498 9.80 -22.88 -22.68
CA ALA A 498 10.55 -23.19 -23.89
C ALA A 498 10.69 -22.00 -24.88
N HIS A 499 9.92 -20.91 -24.73
CA HIS A 499 9.78 -19.91 -25.79
C HIS A 499 9.89 -18.42 -25.41
N GLY A 500 10.35 -18.05 -24.22
CA GLY A 500 10.94 -16.74 -23.87
C GLY A 500 10.14 -15.46 -24.19
N GLY A 501 9.93 -14.58 -23.21
CA GLY A 501 9.34 -13.27 -23.46
C GLY A 501 8.94 -12.55 -22.18
N LEU A 502 9.32 -11.28 -22.06
CA LEU A 502 9.14 -10.45 -20.85
C LEU A 502 7.68 -10.21 -20.41
N GLY A 503 6.67 -10.70 -21.14
CA GLY A 503 5.25 -10.42 -20.82
C GLY A 503 4.86 -8.94 -21.03
N ILE A 504 5.60 -8.24 -21.88
CA ILE A 504 5.45 -6.79 -22.13
C ILE A 504 4.60 -6.53 -23.38
N GLY A 505 4.64 -7.42 -24.38
CA GLY A 505 4.07 -7.18 -25.71
C GLY A 505 2.59 -6.77 -25.72
N LEU A 506 1.73 -7.44 -24.94
CA LEU A 506 0.30 -7.10 -24.86
C LEU A 506 0.04 -5.82 -24.06
N THR A 507 0.85 -5.52 -23.04
CA THR A 507 0.79 -4.24 -22.32
C THR A 507 1.09 -3.07 -23.27
N LEU A 508 2.12 -3.24 -24.11
CA LEU A 508 2.49 -2.29 -25.15
C LEU A 508 1.35 -2.11 -26.16
N VAL A 509 0.75 -3.21 -26.63
CA VAL A 509 -0.41 -3.17 -27.54
C VAL A 509 -1.54 -2.32 -26.97
N ARG A 510 -1.91 -2.55 -25.70
CA ARG A 510 -2.97 -1.78 -25.04
C ARG A 510 -2.64 -0.29 -24.95
N SER A 511 -1.45 0.05 -24.44
CA SER A 511 -1.05 1.45 -24.28
C SER A 511 -0.96 2.18 -25.61
N LEU A 512 -0.41 1.54 -26.66
CA LEU A 512 -0.34 2.12 -27.99
C LEU A 512 -1.73 2.34 -28.57
N ILE A 513 -2.64 1.36 -28.50
CA ILE A 513 -4.01 1.52 -29.02
C ILE A 513 -4.80 2.59 -28.25
N GLU A 514 -4.71 2.62 -26.91
CA GLU A 514 -5.35 3.65 -26.08
C GLU A 514 -4.79 5.05 -26.41
N SER A 515 -3.47 5.18 -26.63
CA SER A 515 -2.86 6.45 -27.04
C SER A 515 -3.27 6.90 -28.45
N HIS A 516 -3.77 5.99 -29.29
CA HIS A 516 -4.38 6.28 -30.59
C HIS A 516 -5.90 6.55 -30.50
N GLY A 517 -6.49 6.54 -29.30
CA GLY A 517 -7.92 6.74 -29.09
C GLY A 517 -8.77 5.50 -29.39
N GLY A 518 -8.15 4.33 -29.45
CA GLY A 518 -8.81 3.04 -29.65
C GLY A 518 -8.94 2.23 -28.37
N THR A 519 -9.43 0.99 -28.51
CA THR A 519 -9.50 -0.01 -27.44
C THR A 519 -9.02 -1.37 -27.93
N VAL A 520 -8.50 -2.20 -27.03
CA VAL A 520 -8.17 -3.60 -27.30
C VAL A 520 -8.83 -4.49 -26.25
N SER A 521 -9.30 -5.66 -26.67
CA SER A 521 -9.88 -6.68 -25.80
C SER A 521 -9.47 -8.07 -26.27
N ALA A 522 -9.54 -9.04 -25.36
CA ALA A 522 -9.30 -10.44 -25.67
C ALA A 522 -10.46 -11.28 -25.15
N THR A 523 -10.83 -12.29 -25.92
CA THR A 523 -11.81 -13.31 -25.55
C THR A 523 -11.27 -14.70 -25.87
N SER A 524 -11.60 -15.68 -25.04
CA SER A 524 -11.28 -17.08 -25.26
C SER A 524 -12.35 -17.92 -24.58
N ASP A 525 -12.84 -18.95 -25.25
CA ASP A 525 -13.88 -19.86 -24.72
C ASP A 525 -13.30 -20.88 -23.72
N GLY A 526 -12.00 -20.79 -23.41
CA GLY A 526 -11.29 -21.63 -22.46
C GLY A 526 -10.10 -22.37 -23.08
N PRO A 527 -9.44 -23.25 -22.31
CA PRO A 527 -8.26 -23.98 -22.78
C PRO A 527 -8.55 -24.83 -24.03
N ASN A 528 -7.63 -24.81 -25.00
CA ASN A 528 -7.66 -25.49 -26.30
C ASN A 528 -8.78 -25.06 -27.26
N LEU A 529 -9.39 -23.90 -27.01
CA LEU A 529 -10.44 -23.33 -27.86
C LEU A 529 -9.99 -22.07 -28.61
N GLY A 530 -8.70 -21.73 -28.53
CA GLY A 530 -8.13 -20.56 -29.20
C GLY A 530 -8.40 -19.23 -28.50
N SER A 531 -7.92 -18.15 -29.11
CA SER A 531 -8.12 -16.78 -28.64
C SER A 531 -8.54 -15.85 -29.77
N ASP A 532 -9.29 -14.80 -29.41
CA ASP A 532 -9.64 -13.68 -30.28
C ASP A 532 -9.21 -12.37 -29.62
N PHE A 533 -8.30 -11.65 -30.28
CA PHE A 533 -7.89 -10.30 -29.91
C PHE A 533 -8.55 -9.29 -30.84
N ALA A 534 -9.42 -8.45 -30.27
CA ALA A 534 -10.15 -7.42 -30.99
C ALA A 534 -9.55 -6.02 -30.71
N VAL A 535 -9.00 -5.39 -31.75
CA VAL A 535 -8.46 -4.02 -31.74
C VAL A 535 -9.45 -3.08 -32.44
N THR A 536 -9.91 -2.05 -31.75
CA THR A 536 -10.85 -1.04 -32.26
C THR A 536 -10.16 0.31 -32.38
N LEU A 537 -10.20 0.93 -33.56
CA LEU A 537 -9.62 2.25 -33.84
C LEU A 537 -10.66 3.21 -34.45
N PRO A 538 -10.59 4.52 -34.16
CA PRO A 538 -11.44 5.52 -34.81
C PRO A 538 -11.15 5.62 -36.31
N LEU A 539 -12.17 5.45 -37.14
CA LEU A 539 -12.08 5.69 -38.59
C LEU A 539 -12.29 7.16 -38.89
N THR A 540 -11.32 7.77 -39.57
CA THR A 540 -11.43 9.15 -40.04
C THR A 540 -12.19 9.19 -41.37
N ARG A 541 -11.83 8.32 -42.33
CA ARG A 541 -12.48 8.22 -43.65
C ARG A 541 -12.42 6.80 -44.20
N VAL A 542 -13.39 6.44 -45.04
CA VAL A 542 -13.37 5.22 -45.85
C VAL A 542 -13.37 5.61 -47.31
N GLU A 543 -12.32 5.23 -48.05
CA GLU A 543 -12.16 5.53 -49.47
C GLU A 543 -12.28 4.25 -50.31
N PRO A 544 -12.90 4.28 -51.50
CA PRO A 544 -12.89 3.14 -52.42
C PRO A 544 -11.45 2.82 -52.87
N LEU A 545 -11.11 1.54 -53.07
CA LEU A 545 -9.88 1.16 -53.79
C LEU A 545 -9.98 1.71 -55.23
N ALA A 546 -9.44 2.90 -55.47
CA ALA A 546 -9.35 3.42 -56.83
C ALA A 546 -8.39 2.54 -57.63
N ALA A 547 -8.88 1.97 -58.74
CA ALA A 547 -8.03 1.37 -59.76
C ALA A 547 -6.93 2.36 -60.14
N SER A 548 -5.69 1.88 -60.13
CA SER A 548 -4.52 2.62 -60.58
C SER A 548 -4.76 3.18 -61.99
N SER A 549 -5.08 4.47 -62.09
CA SER A 549 -4.96 5.21 -63.34
C SER A 549 -3.53 5.73 -63.46
N SER A 550 -2.76 5.03 -64.28
CA SER A 550 -1.55 5.52 -64.92
C SER A 550 -1.80 6.80 -65.72
N SER A 551 -1.06 7.87 -65.43
CA SER A 551 -0.54 8.91 -66.35
C SER A 551 0.03 10.05 -65.53
N SER A 552 1.13 10.73 -65.81
CA SER A 552 2.24 10.61 -66.77
C SER A 552 3.12 11.85 -66.51
N THR A 553 4.44 11.67 -66.50
CA THR A 553 5.47 12.65 -66.96
C THR A 553 5.29 14.15 -66.67
N SER A 554 6.16 14.69 -65.83
CA SER A 554 6.87 15.95 -66.14
C SER A 554 8.34 15.84 -65.71
N LYS A 555 9.24 15.78 -66.71
CA LYS A 555 10.65 16.15 -66.55
C LYS A 555 10.74 17.67 -66.39
N PRO A 556 11.80 18.16 -65.75
CA PRO A 556 12.74 18.99 -66.50
C PRO A 556 14.19 18.49 -66.42
N GLN A 557 14.81 18.52 -67.60
CA GLN A 557 16.25 18.61 -67.94
C GLN A 557 16.87 19.92 -67.37
N HIS A 558 18.15 20.08 -67.01
CA HIS A 558 19.47 19.88 -67.67
C HIS A 558 20.60 19.99 -66.60
N ALA A 559 21.61 19.12 -66.58
CA ALA A 559 22.94 19.18 -67.26
C ALA A 559 23.99 20.10 -66.60
N HIS A 560 25.04 19.51 -65.99
CA HIS A 560 26.44 19.72 -66.38
C HIS A 560 27.39 18.69 -65.74
N ASP A 561 28.30 18.20 -66.56
CA ASP A 561 29.44 17.32 -66.25
C ASP A 561 30.44 17.97 -65.27
N THR A 562 31.16 17.17 -64.47
CA THR A 562 32.61 16.86 -64.61
C THR A 562 33.20 16.41 -63.25
N GLU A 563 33.97 15.31 -63.30
CA GLU A 563 35.11 14.93 -62.42
C GLU A 563 34.94 14.45 -60.96
N VAL A 564 35.12 13.12 -60.81
CA VAL A 564 36.00 12.37 -59.89
C VAL A 564 36.42 13.02 -58.56
N ALA A 565 36.00 12.42 -57.44
CA ALA A 565 36.87 12.11 -56.30
C ALA A 565 36.21 11.09 -55.34
N HIS A 566 36.99 10.07 -54.98
CA HIS A 566 36.71 9.09 -53.93
C HIS A 566 36.40 9.74 -52.57
N ALA A 567 35.48 9.15 -51.80
CA ALA A 567 35.56 9.12 -50.34
C ALA A 567 34.70 7.97 -49.79
N ASP A 568 35.43 6.95 -49.33
CA ASP A 568 35.04 5.88 -48.44
C ASP A 568 34.97 6.46 -47.02
N ASP A 569 33.88 6.26 -46.28
CA ASP A 569 33.79 6.67 -44.87
C ASP A 569 32.97 5.67 -44.04
N THR A 570 33.53 4.47 -43.91
CA THR A 570 33.19 3.53 -42.83
C THR A 570 33.82 4.02 -41.52
N LEU A 571 32.98 4.30 -40.52
CA LEU A 571 33.41 4.61 -39.16
C LEU A 571 34.23 3.44 -38.59
N ARG A 572 35.50 3.72 -38.39
CA ARG A 572 36.53 2.84 -37.85
C ARG A 572 36.59 3.02 -36.33
N ILE A 573 36.33 1.96 -35.58
CA ILE A 573 36.60 1.91 -34.13
C ILE A 573 38.03 1.39 -33.97
N ASP A 574 38.94 2.23 -33.50
CA ASP A 574 40.33 1.86 -33.26
C ASP A 574 40.46 0.96 -32.01
N PRO A 575 41.30 -0.10 -32.03
CA PRO A 575 41.65 -0.85 -30.83
C PRO A 575 42.75 -0.11 -30.03
N PRO A 576 42.84 -0.31 -28.71
CA PRO A 576 43.90 0.29 -27.92
C PRO A 576 45.26 -0.34 -28.25
N ALA A 577 46.24 0.53 -28.49
CA ALA A 577 47.61 0.16 -28.80
C ALA A 577 48.36 -0.35 -27.55
N GLY A 578 49.01 -1.49 -27.70
CA GLY A 578 50.08 -1.93 -26.80
C GLY A 578 50.07 -3.42 -26.48
N LEU A 579 50.61 -4.24 -27.37
CA LEU A 579 51.23 -5.53 -27.02
C LEU A 579 52.27 -5.87 -28.11
N HIS A 580 53.51 -6.04 -27.68
CA HIS A 580 54.64 -6.48 -28.50
C HIS A 580 54.40 -7.89 -29.09
N PRO A 581 55.03 -8.24 -30.23
CA PRO A 581 54.89 -9.57 -30.81
C PRO A 581 55.57 -10.61 -29.91
N ALA A 582 54.79 -11.56 -29.38
CA ALA A 582 55.32 -12.76 -28.76
C ALA A 582 55.89 -13.71 -29.84
N PRO A 583 56.99 -14.42 -29.56
CA PRO A 583 57.72 -15.22 -30.55
C PRO A 583 56.93 -16.46 -30.99
N ALA A 584 57.27 -16.99 -32.16
CA ALA A 584 56.75 -18.26 -32.67
C ALA A 584 57.01 -19.37 -31.63
N VAL A 585 55.94 -19.85 -30.99
CA VAL A 585 55.98 -20.99 -30.08
C VAL A 585 55.82 -22.25 -30.91
N ALA A 586 56.80 -23.14 -30.77
CA ALA A 586 56.79 -24.49 -31.31
C ALA A 586 55.50 -25.23 -30.90
N SER A 587 55.03 -26.13 -31.77
CA SER A 587 53.89 -27.03 -31.53
C SER A 587 54.03 -27.76 -30.18
N GLU A 588 53.31 -27.29 -29.17
CA GLU A 588 53.07 -28.05 -27.94
C GLU A 588 52.18 -29.28 -28.26
N PRO A 589 52.33 -30.39 -27.52
CA PRO A 589 51.46 -31.56 -27.67
C PRO A 589 50.00 -31.14 -27.49
N SER A 590 49.10 -31.71 -28.30
CA SER A 590 47.72 -31.23 -28.44
C SER A 590 47.04 -31.07 -27.07
N VAL A 591 46.40 -29.92 -26.86
CA VAL A 591 45.71 -29.55 -25.61
C VAL A 591 44.53 -30.50 -25.28
N TRP A 592 44.19 -31.42 -26.19
CA TRP A 592 42.95 -32.19 -26.21
C TRP A 592 43.10 -33.69 -25.90
N GLU A 593 44.30 -34.19 -25.57
CA GLU A 593 44.46 -35.62 -25.23
C GLU A 593 44.04 -35.90 -23.79
N VAL A 594 42.75 -36.15 -23.59
CA VAL A 594 42.18 -36.71 -22.36
C VAL A 594 41.54 -38.06 -22.71
N PRO A 595 41.65 -39.12 -21.88
CA PRO A 595 41.05 -40.40 -22.21
C PRO A 595 39.54 -40.27 -22.51
N PRO A 596 39.06 -40.94 -23.57
CA PRO A 596 37.66 -40.85 -23.98
C PRO A 596 36.75 -41.32 -22.85
N ARG A 597 35.68 -40.58 -22.62
CA ARG A 597 34.65 -40.86 -21.61
C ARG A 597 33.28 -40.77 -22.28
N ARG A 598 32.31 -41.48 -21.72
CA ARG A 598 30.90 -41.42 -22.12
C ARG A 598 30.24 -40.31 -21.31
N VAL A 599 29.74 -39.28 -22.00
CA VAL A 599 29.23 -38.07 -21.38
C VAL A 599 27.78 -37.87 -21.78
N LEU A 600 26.91 -37.66 -20.79
CA LEU A 600 25.52 -37.28 -21.02
C LEU A 600 25.36 -35.78 -20.73
N VAL A 601 24.88 -35.02 -21.72
CA VAL A 601 24.55 -33.59 -21.55
C VAL A 601 23.04 -33.43 -21.51
N VAL A 602 22.53 -32.90 -20.40
CA VAL A 602 21.11 -32.70 -20.16
C VAL A 602 20.85 -31.22 -19.96
N ASP A 603 20.14 -30.62 -20.91
CA ASP A 603 19.79 -29.20 -20.90
C ASP A 603 18.49 -29.03 -21.68
N ASP A 604 17.53 -28.32 -21.09
CA ASP A 604 16.21 -28.09 -21.67
C ASP A 604 16.29 -27.19 -22.92
N VAL A 605 17.30 -26.32 -22.96
CA VAL A 605 17.66 -25.54 -24.15
C VAL A 605 18.48 -26.43 -25.10
N ARG A 606 17.79 -27.02 -26.08
CA ARG A 606 18.41 -27.88 -27.12
C ARG A 606 19.66 -27.28 -27.77
N ALA A 607 19.68 -25.96 -27.99
CA ALA A 607 20.83 -25.27 -28.56
C ALA A 607 22.06 -25.27 -27.62
N SER A 608 21.84 -25.11 -26.32
CA SER A 608 22.88 -25.19 -25.28
C SER A 608 23.45 -26.60 -25.19
N ALA A 609 22.57 -27.62 -25.06
CA ALA A 609 22.94 -29.03 -25.04
C ALA A 609 23.82 -29.41 -26.24
N ARG A 610 23.39 -29.04 -27.45
CA ARG A 610 24.10 -29.33 -28.70
C ARG A 610 25.47 -28.66 -28.73
N THR A 611 25.57 -27.42 -28.28
CA THR A 611 26.83 -26.67 -28.33
C THR A 611 27.86 -27.26 -27.37
N LEU A 612 27.46 -27.56 -26.13
CA LEU A 612 28.34 -28.24 -25.18
C LEU A 612 28.73 -29.64 -25.68
N ALA A 613 27.79 -30.38 -26.27
CA ALA A 613 28.09 -31.69 -26.87
C ALA A 613 29.07 -31.60 -28.04
N MET A 614 29.03 -30.56 -28.87
CA MET A 614 30.02 -30.35 -29.93
C MET A 614 31.42 -30.13 -29.34
N VAL A 615 31.55 -29.32 -28.29
CA VAL A 615 32.82 -29.09 -27.59
C VAL A 615 33.37 -30.41 -27.04
N LEU A 616 32.55 -31.14 -26.30
CA LEU A 616 32.94 -32.39 -25.65
C LEU A 616 33.31 -33.50 -26.66
N LYS A 617 32.56 -33.64 -27.77
CA LYS A 617 32.92 -34.58 -28.86
C LYS A 617 34.27 -34.26 -29.47
N ARG A 618 34.58 -32.97 -29.60
CA ARG A 618 35.86 -32.51 -30.13
C ARG A 618 37.02 -32.73 -29.16
N MET A 619 36.75 -32.81 -27.87
CA MET A 619 37.70 -33.22 -26.83
C MET A 619 37.94 -34.75 -26.81
N GLY A 620 37.30 -35.52 -27.69
CA GLY A 620 37.46 -36.97 -27.80
C GLY A 620 36.46 -37.78 -26.97
N HIS A 621 35.46 -37.16 -26.37
CA HIS A 621 34.42 -37.87 -25.60
C HIS A 621 33.30 -38.39 -26.49
N GLU A 622 32.67 -39.48 -26.06
CA GLU A 622 31.43 -39.96 -26.64
C GLU A 622 30.28 -39.22 -25.94
N VAL A 623 29.42 -38.52 -26.67
CA VAL A 623 28.45 -37.60 -26.06
C VAL A 623 27.04 -37.83 -26.58
N GLU A 624 26.12 -38.06 -25.65
CA GLU A 624 24.69 -38.12 -25.86
C GLU A 624 24.00 -36.90 -25.22
N THR A 625 22.90 -36.44 -25.81
CA THR A 625 22.13 -35.29 -25.30
C THR A 625 20.70 -35.70 -24.93
N ARG A 626 20.19 -35.15 -23.83
CA ARG A 626 18.79 -35.21 -23.41
C ARG A 626 18.28 -33.82 -23.07
N ASN A 627 16.95 -33.65 -23.05
CA ASN A 627 16.32 -32.33 -22.92
C ASN A 627 15.31 -32.25 -21.78
N ASP A 628 15.19 -33.29 -20.97
CA ASP A 628 14.30 -33.35 -19.82
C ASP A 628 14.84 -34.34 -18.77
N GLY A 629 14.38 -34.22 -17.53
CA GLY A 629 14.86 -35.04 -16.42
C GLY A 629 14.49 -36.52 -16.51
N SER A 630 13.31 -36.85 -17.04
CA SER A 630 12.89 -38.26 -17.18
C SER A 630 13.75 -39.02 -18.17
N SER A 631 14.01 -38.45 -19.34
CA SER A 631 14.85 -39.05 -20.36
C SER A 631 16.33 -39.05 -19.99
N ALA A 632 16.75 -38.17 -19.07
CA ALA A 632 18.09 -38.20 -18.46
C ALA A 632 18.29 -39.43 -17.56
N ILE A 633 17.30 -39.80 -16.76
CA ILE A 633 17.37 -40.98 -15.88
C ILE A 633 17.37 -42.27 -16.70
N GLU A 634 16.49 -42.37 -17.69
CA GLU A 634 16.45 -43.50 -18.62
C GLU A 634 17.80 -43.64 -19.36
N ALA A 635 18.33 -42.53 -19.89
CA ALA A 635 19.65 -42.52 -20.52
C ALA A 635 20.77 -42.87 -19.56
N ALA A 636 20.71 -42.49 -18.28
CA ALA A 636 21.74 -42.86 -17.32
C ALA A 636 21.84 -44.39 -17.12
N LEU A 637 20.72 -45.11 -17.18
CA LEU A 637 20.66 -46.57 -17.06
C LEU A 637 21.11 -47.29 -18.34
N ASP A 638 20.63 -46.82 -19.51
CA ASP A 638 20.89 -47.45 -20.81
C ASP A 638 22.26 -47.07 -21.37
N TYR A 639 22.57 -45.77 -21.34
CA TYR A 639 23.81 -45.22 -21.86
C TYR A 639 24.96 -45.34 -20.86
N ARG A 640 24.75 -45.60 -19.55
CA ARG A 640 25.83 -45.73 -18.56
C ARG A 640 27.01 -44.74 -18.76
N PRO A 641 26.75 -43.42 -18.67
CA PRO A 641 27.78 -42.40 -18.82
C PRO A 641 28.75 -42.41 -17.64
N ASP A 642 30.00 -41.97 -17.87
CA ASP A 642 30.99 -41.70 -16.83
C ASP A 642 30.80 -40.31 -16.19
N VAL A 643 30.22 -39.37 -16.96
CA VAL A 643 29.95 -37.99 -16.53
C VAL A 643 28.58 -37.53 -17.04
N ILE A 644 27.79 -36.89 -16.18
CA ILE A 644 26.56 -36.22 -16.57
C ILE A 644 26.70 -34.72 -16.30
N PHE A 645 26.60 -33.91 -17.35
CA PHE A 645 26.37 -32.47 -17.24
C PHE A 645 24.87 -32.22 -17.23
N LEU A 646 24.35 -31.69 -16.14
CA LEU A 646 22.92 -31.62 -15.88
C LEU A 646 22.54 -30.19 -15.50
N ASP A 647 21.67 -29.59 -16.30
CA ASP A 647 21.07 -28.31 -15.95
C ASP A 647 20.19 -28.44 -14.70
N ILE A 648 20.31 -27.48 -13.79
CA ILE A 648 19.50 -27.44 -12.57
C ILE A 648 18.10 -26.93 -12.88
N ALA A 649 17.99 -25.92 -13.75
CA ALA A 649 16.74 -25.18 -13.98
C ALA A 649 15.88 -25.81 -15.08
N MET A 650 15.67 -27.12 -15.03
CA MET A 650 14.88 -27.84 -16.04
C MET A 650 13.39 -27.94 -15.68
N PRO A 651 12.47 -27.86 -16.66
CA PRO A 651 11.04 -28.00 -16.45
C PRO A 651 10.62 -29.45 -16.14
N GLY A 652 9.56 -29.60 -15.34
CA GLY A 652 8.98 -30.89 -14.98
C GLY A 652 9.71 -31.56 -13.82
N MET A 653 10.94 -31.98 -14.05
CA MET A 653 11.83 -32.54 -13.02
C MET A 653 13.11 -31.71 -12.97
N SER A 654 13.34 -31.06 -11.84
CA SER A 654 14.54 -30.22 -11.65
C SER A 654 15.81 -31.05 -11.66
N GLY A 655 16.95 -30.45 -12.02
CA GLY A 655 18.23 -31.15 -11.96
C GLY A 655 18.57 -31.66 -10.55
N TYR A 656 18.07 -30.99 -9.50
CA TYR A 656 18.19 -31.47 -8.11
C TYR A 656 17.40 -32.76 -7.84
N GLU A 657 16.22 -32.92 -8.45
CA GLU A 657 15.42 -34.14 -8.33
C GLU A 657 16.02 -35.28 -9.13
N VAL A 658 16.50 -35.00 -10.35
CA VAL A 658 17.22 -35.97 -11.19
C VAL A 658 18.47 -36.46 -10.45
N ALA A 659 19.28 -35.56 -9.89
CA ALA A 659 20.48 -35.92 -9.14
C ALA A 659 20.15 -36.81 -7.92
N ARG A 660 19.10 -36.48 -7.17
CA ARG A 660 18.66 -37.29 -6.02
C ARG A 660 18.18 -38.68 -6.45
N GLN A 661 17.43 -38.79 -7.54
CA GLN A 661 16.96 -40.07 -8.06
C GLN A 661 18.11 -40.94 -8.60
N LEU A 662 19.06 -40.34 -9.33
CA LEU A 662 20.25 -41.05 -9.79
C LEU A 662 21.13 -41.52 -8.63
N ARG A 663 21.21 -40.76 -7.54
CA ARG A 663 21.97 -41.14 -6.34
C ARG A 663 21.26 -42.14 -5.44
N SER A 664 19.94 -42.26 -5.51
CA SER A 664 19.17 -43.25 -4.75
C SER A 664 19.03 -44.60 -5.46
N ASP A 665 19.22 -44.64 -6.79
CA ASP A 665 19.16 -45.87 -7.57
C ASP A 665 20.44 -46.73 -7.41
N ALA A 666 20.29 -47.98 -6.99
CA ALA A 666 21.39 -48.92 -6.81
C ALA A 666 21.97 -49.45 -8.14
N ALA A 667 21.26 -49.27 -9.25
CA ALA A 667 21.73 -49.65 -10.59
C ALA A 667 22.73 -48.64 -11.18
N ILE A 668 22.82 -47.43 -10.63
CA ILE A 668 23.75 -46.38 -11.06
C ILE A 668 25.11 -46.57 -10.38
N PRO A 669 26.23 -46.58 -11.14
CA PRO A 669 27.57 -46.72 -10.56
C PRO A 669 27.96 -45.60 -9.59
N ASP A 670 28.67 -45.95 -8.52
CA ASP A 670 29.14 -45.00 -7.51
C ASP A 670 30.19 -44.01 -8.03
N ASP A 671 30.89 -44.36 -9.12
CA ASP A 671 31.92 -43.56 -9.78
C ASP A 671 31.37 -42.57 -10.83
N LEU A 672 30.05 -42.54 -11.04
CA LEU A 672 29.40 -41.55 -11.89
C LEU A 672 29.59 -40.13 -11.35
N LEU A 673 30.14 -39.25 -12.17
CA LEU A 673 30.30 -37.82 -11.86
C LEU A 673 29.08 -37.01 -12.33
N LEU A 674 28.43 -36.34 -11.38
CA LEU A 674 27.34 -35.40 -11.64
C LEU A 674 27.84 -33.96 -11.57
N VAL A 675 27.76 -33.26 -12.71
CA VAL A 675 28.13 -31.86 -12.84
C VAL A 675 26.88 -31.00 -13.00
N ALA A 676 26.60 -30.17 -12.01
CA ALA A 676 25.50 -29.21 -12.02
C ALA A 676 25.85 -28.03 -12.94
N LEU A 677 24.99 -27.72 -13.90
CA LEU A 677 25.09 -26.53 -14.73
C LEU A 677 24.07 -25.48 -14.26
N THR A 678 24.52 -24.27 -13.91
CA THR A 678 23.63 -23.23 -13.38
C THR A 678 23.78 -21.88 -14.06
N GLY A 679 22.71 -21.09 -14.06
CA GLY A 679 22.77 -19.68 -14.42
C GLY A 679 23.34 -18.78 -13.32
N TYR A 680 23.44 -19.23 -12.07
CA TYR A 680 23.86 -18.41 -10.94
C TYR A 680 25.01 -19.08 -10.19
N GLY A 681 26.05 -18.29 -9.88
CA GLY A 681 27.26 -18.76 -9.19
C GLY A 681 27.29 -18.39 -7.71
N GLN A 682 26.13 -18.22 -7.06
CA GLN A 682 26.11 -17.85 -5.65
C GLN A 682 26.51 -19.05 -4.78
N GLU A 683 27.08 -18.77 -3.61
CA GLU A 683 27.53 -19.81 -2.68
C GLU A 683 26.36 -20.69 -2.19
N GLU A 684 25.16 -20.12 -2.10
CA GLU A 684 23.93 -20.86 -1.74
C GLU A 684 23.54 -21.89 -2.81
N ASP A 685 23.63 -21.54 -4.10
CA ASP A 685 23.31 -22.45 -5.22
C ASP A 685 24.29 -23.63 -5.27
N ARG A 686 25.58 -23.34 -5.04
CA ARG A 686 26.63 -24.36 -4.92
C ARG A 686 26.35 -25.32 -3.76
N ARG A 687 25.93 -24.79 -2.60
CA ARG A 687 25.59 -25.60 -1.42
C ARG A 687 24.38 -26.51 -1.69
N GLN A 688 23.34 -25.99 -2.36
CA GLN A 688 22.16 -26.77 -2.73
C GLN A 688 22.49 -27.88 -3.74
N ALA A 689 23.34 -27.60 -4.73
CA ALA A 689 23.80 -28.62 -5.68
C ALA A 689 24.55 -29.77 -4.97
N LEU A 690 25.51 -29.45 -4.10
CA LEU A 690 26.21 -30.48 -3.34
C LEU A 690 25.26 -31.30 -2.44
N ALA A 691 24.29 -30.64 -1.78
CA ALA A 691 23.30 -31.32 -0.95
C ALA A 691 22.36 -32.24 -1.73
N ALA A 692 22.09 -31.94 -3.01
CA ALA A 692 21.29 -32.79 -3.89
C ALA A 692 22.06 -33.98 -4.48
N GLY A 693 23.38 -34.05 -4.28
CA GLY A 693 24.22 -35.18 -4.72
C GLY A 693 25.07 -34.93 -5.97
N PHE A 694 25.26 -33.66 -6.37
CA PHE A 694 26.24 -33.27 -7.39
C PHE A 694 27.67 -33.28 -6.83
N ASP A 695 28.64 -33.62 -7.68
CA ASP A 695 30.07 -33.59 -7.32
C ASP A 695 30.73 -32.25 -7.66
N VAL A 696 30.28 -31.63 -8.75
CA VAL A 696 30.83 -30.39 -9.27
C VAL A 696 29.71 -29.45 -9.66
N HIS A 697 29.93 -28.17 -9.42
CA HIS A 697 29.03 -27.10 -9.84
C HIS A 697 29.77 -26.18 -10.82
N MET A 698 29.22 -25.99 -12.02
CA MET A 698 29.73 -25.12 -13.07
C MET A 698 28.70 -24.08 -13.46
N VAL A 699 29.16 -22.84 -13.64
CA VAL A 699 28.31 -21.73 -14.06
C VAL A 699 28.27 -21.69 -15.59
N LYS A 700 27.07 -21.50 -16.16
CA LYS A 700 26.85 -21.28 -17.58
C LYS A 700 27.16 -19.81 -17.96
N PRO A 701 27.81 -19.55 -19.11
CA PRO A 701 28.35 -20.54 -20.06
C PRO A 701 29.59 -21.25 -19.52
N VAL A 702 29.69 -22.55 -19.79
CA VAL A 702 30.81 -23.36 -19.29
C VAL A 702 32.07 -23.03 -20.08
N ASP A 703 33.09 -22.53 -19.38
CA ASP A 703 34.38 -22.20 -19.97
C ASP A 703 35.10 -23.47 -20.47
N VAL A 704 35.58 -23.44 -21.71
CA VAL A 704 36.26 -24.56 -22.37
C VAL A 704 37.55 -24.96 -21.64
N HIS A 705 38.27 -24.00 -21.04
CA HIS A 705 39.46 -24.26 -20.25
C HIS A 705 39.11 -24.97 -18.93
N ILE A 706 38.01 -24.57 -18.28
CA ILE A 706 37.49 -25.25 -17.08
C ILE A 706 37.07 -26.68 -17.40
N LEU A 707 36.41 -26.90 -18.55
CA LEU A 707 36.07 -28.25 -19.04
C LEU A 707 37.32 -29.10 -19.27
N ALA A 708 38.32 -28.57 -19.96
CA ALA A 708 39.57 -29.29 -20.21
C ALA A 708 40.30 -29.64 -18.90
N GLN A 709 40.31 -28.75 -17.92
CA GLN A 709 40.89 -29.00 -16.61
C GLN A 709 40.10 -30.05 -15.82
N PHE A 710 38.77 -29.98 -15.85
CA PHE A 710 37.88 -30.96 -15.20
C PHE A 710 38.14 -32.38 -15.71
N PHE A 711 38.26 -32.58 -17.02
CA PHE A 711 38.51 -33.92 -17.57
C PHE A 711 39.95 -34.40 -17.34
N ARG A 712 40.94 -33.51 -17.24
CA ARG A 712 42.33 -33.87 -16.91
C ARG A 712 42.51 -34.31 -15.46
N ASN A 713 41.86 -33.61 -14.53
CA ASN A 713 41.89 -33.90 -13.10
C ASN A 713 40.45 -34.00 -12.57
N PRO A 714 39.72 -35.08 -12.89
CA PRO A 714 38.36 -35.25 -12.42
C PRO A 714 38.38 -35.41 -10.89
N PRO A 715 37.49 -34.72 -10.15
CA PRO A 715 37.35 -34.95 -8.73
C PRO A 715 36.91 -36.39 -8.46
N ALA A 716 37.20 -36.90 -7.26
CA ALA A 716 36.66 -38.19 -6.83
C ALA A 716 35.13 -38.08 -6.74
N ALA A 717 34.42 -39.02 -7.37
CA ALA A 717 32.98 -39.12 -7.20
C ALA A 717 32.67 -39.32 -5.71
N SER A 718 31.80 -38.47 -5.18
CA SER A 718 31.42 -38.47 -3.78
C SER A 718 29.94 -38.78 -3.68
N ARG A 719 29.58 -39.87 -2.99
CA ARG A 719 28.20 -40.14 -2.59
C ARG A 719 28.00 -39.52 -1.21
N PRO A 720 27.57 -38.24 -1.09
CA PRO A 720 27.22 -37.71 0.22
C PRO A 720 26.09 -38.59 0.80
N PRO A 721 26.09 -38.87 2.11
CA PRO A 721 24.98 -39.60 2.73
C PRO A 721 23.69 -38.81 2.47
N LEU A 722 22.72 -39.46 1.81
CA LEU A 722 21.39 -38.89 1.62
C LEU A 722 20.84 -38.48 2.99
N PRO A 723 20.31 -37.26 3.17
CA PRO A 723 19.66 -36.88 4.41
C PRO A 723 18.49 -37.84 4.66
N ALA A 724 18.47 -38.48 5.83
CA ALA A 724 17.38 -39.34 6.26
C ALA A 724 16.08 -38.51 6.32
N ASP A 725 15.13 -38.88 5.48
CA ASP A 725 13.70 -38.54 5.42
C ASP A 725 13.24 -37.16 5.96
N ALA A 726 12.73 -36.32 5.05
CA ALA A 726 11.77 -35.25 5.32
C ALA A 726 10.41 -35.64 4.74
#